data_AF-A0AAD9T718-F1
#
_entry.id   AF-A0AAD9T718-F1
#
_cell.length_a   1.000
_cell.length_b   1.000
_cell.length_c   1.000
_cell.angle_alpha   90.00
_cell.angle_beta   90.00
_cell.angle_gamma   90.00
#
_symmetry.space_group_name_H-M   'P 1'
#
loop_
_entity.id
_entity.type
_entity.pdbx_description
1 polymer ?
#
loop_
_entity_poly.entity_id
_entity_poly.type
_entity_poly.pdbx_seq_one_letter_code
_entity_poly.pdbx_strand_id
1 'polypeptide(L)'
;MKQWYPTAWQLTEYPNPRGACDRWRPVIAWGIDISNPWLMALLHPTLNFGPNLRLQVGNLNVARSLCMASSMPDDLMRSQSFEIYDWNSSSTEEPCAQVSAMVVPMRAANPKITPMIPGELAFNCLRSVPLNREQALAVTMAVMPYVEFQSDLSYKKAPPAGFPYPAIDLVGQMNRIANSITNNTYPNEHAWQTDMFTTFMAAKDGHTRFAGDLIVRPVRFTRNVSVVSVSMDGTSAPQIYLTDQILAMKTTNATPSAIQKINGQDAVTFLNLEADKGFQQDPDAAFNTVMYNPALDFTPGLNVRGFFAGDGRYGFYYPGPNTTMEFADGSTQVFQTMAMVPGNFTGVTDGASAFQKFCTNPVVAPAAPAAPAPQAPVFRPGNATSNAARLKGYPIAQVSSSDGQISGYYLPNSDVGVLAMNSFEPNTPAEFQAVMQTMLAEMKRDGKTKLVVDLQGNGGGIVINGFDAFRQLFPQTQDQVFARQRVGPTYAALTRAVTDSLGNFTVAGSSDFARINIFQSAFNQNFELNQNRSAFTSFSEKFGPFTNNGDQFSNLEQNNWDDPYFTLNEMTGAGMDVTGYGTRKNFTQPFAPENIVMLYDGTCASTCTLFSEMMRTQGGVKSIALGGRPSPSSAKIQAIGGVKGAQSLSFSPLFMFSQFFLGPSVTSSTTTSAQKAVFQNVSDLPINRSLDNGINFSDHILATNLQDGVPAQFIREDADCRLFYTPAMVQNVTAMWQAAADSAFGGKACVAGGITEQNLTVRAVPKTNSKQMAAMVQAATDARSYLQEVQRKAVMEPVERTAVWKEMNGRGVPKMYMS
;
A
#
# COMPACT_ATOMS: atom_id res chain seq x y z
N MET A 1 29.98 52.60 -1.44
CA MET A 1 30.52 53.85 -0.85
C MET A 1 29.50 54.39 0.15
N LYS A 2 29.96 54.90 1.30
CA LYS A 2 29.13 55.42 2.40
C LYS A 2 28.51 56.80 2.06
N GLN A 3 27.48 57.14 2.86
CA GLN A 3 26.91 58.46 3.24
C GLN A 3 25.66 58.93 2.47
N TRP A 4 24.61 59.55 3.04
CA TRP A 4 24.11 59.87 4.41
C TRP A 4 22.63 60.41 4.27
N TYR A 5 21.91 60.50 5.40
CA TYR A 5 20.50 60.93 5.73
C TYR A 5 20.05 62.37 5.30
N PRO A 6 18.89 63.00 5.72
CA PRO A 6 17.71 62.62 6.60
C PRO A 6 16.27 63.16 6.24
N THR A 7 15.28 62.81 7.12
CA THR A 7 14.06 63.56 7.62
C THR A 7 12.86 63.79 6.67
N ALA A 8 11.56 63.54 6.97
CA ALA A 8 10.64 63.51 8.14
C ALA A 8 9.57 64.63 8.00
N TRP A 9 8.27 64.31 7.94
CA TRP A 9 7.13 65.18 8.31
C TRP A 9 5.87 64.35 8.64
N GLN A 10 5.29 64.62 9.82
CA GLN A 10 3.92 64.31 10.23
C GLN A 10 3.02 65.52 9.95
N LEU A 11 1.72 65.31 9.70
CA LEU A 11 0.60 66.02 10.38
C LEU A 11 -0.77 65.45 9.96
N THR A 12 -1.70 65.61 10.89
CA THR A 12 -3.02 64.99 11.09
C THR A 12 -4.20 65.80 10.53
N GLU A 13 -5.38 65.15 10.49
CA GLU A 13 -6.77 65.64 10.70
C GLU A 13 -7.83 65.41 9.58
N TYR A 14 -8.97 64.88 10.03
CA TYR A 14 -10.28 64.58 9.38
C TYR A 14 -11.12 65.85 9.12
N PRO A 15 -12.20 65.90 8.30
CA PRO A 15 -13.39 65.01 8.36
C PRO A 15 -14.17 64.69 7.03
N ASN A 16 -15.06 63.70 7.11
CA ASN A 16 -16.14 63.33 6.16
C ASN A 16 -17.40 64.24 6.44
N PRO A 17 -18.59 64.26 5.74
CA PRO A 17 -19.09 63.35 4.68
C PRO A 17 -20.12 63.89 3.60
N ARG A 18 -20.53 62.97 2.69
CA ARG A 18 -21.83 62.84 1.92
C ARG A 18 -22.02 63.43 0.50
N GLY A 19 -22.55 62.58 -0.39
CA GLY A 19 -23.37 62.88 -1.58
C GLY A 19 -22.87 62.16 -2.85
N ALA A 20 -23.63 61.53 -3.74
CA ALA A 20 -25.04 61.16 -3.87
C ALA A 20 -25.14 60.16 -5.06
N CYS A 21 -26.11 59.25 -5.03
CA CYS A 21 -26.49 58.36 -6.14
C CYS A 21 -27.25 59.13 -7.24
N ASP A 22 -27.06 58.75 -8.51
CA ASP A 22 -28.12 58.48 -9.52
C ASP A 22 -27.66 58.76 -10.98
N ARG A 23 -27.74 57.74 -11.85
CA ARG A 23 -28.70 57.67 -12.99
C ARG A 23 -28.43 56.48 -13.92
N TRP A 24 -29.54 55.87 -14.33
CA TRP A 24 -29.68 54.68 -15.18
C TRP A 24 -29.98 55.00 -16.67
N ARG A 25 -29.45 54.16 -17.57
CA ARG A 25 -30.11 53.39 -18.68
C ARG A 25 -29.38 53.42 -20.05
N PRO A 26 -29.27 52.27 -20.75
CA PRO A 26 -28.64 52.12 -22.07
C PRO A 26 -29.63 52.00 -23.25
N VAL A 27 -29.12 52.14 -24.48
CA VAL A 27 -29.80 51.90 -25.77
C VAL A 27 -29.17 50.69 -26.48
N ILE A 28 -30.02 49.88 -27.11
CA ILE A 28 -29.76 48.64 -27.87
C ILE A 28 -29.53 48.96 -29.36
N ALA A 29 -28.65 48.22 -30.05
CA ALA A 29 -28.82 47.90 -31.48
C ALA A 29 -28.02 46.65 -31.92
N TRP A 30 -28.65 45.86 -32.78
CA TRP A 30 -28.23 44.57 -33.37
C TRP A 30 -27.35 44.71 -34.62
N GLY A 31 -26.69 43.61 -35.02
CA GLY A 31 -26.24 43.36 -36.39
C GLY A 31 -25.60 41.97 -36.57
N ILE A 32 -26.35 41.05 -37.21
CA ILE A 32 -25.85 39.79 -37.79
C ILE A 32 -25.89 39.98 -39.31
N ASP A 33 -24.85 39.53 -40.02
CA ASP A 33 -24.83 39.35 -41.47
C ASP A 33 -24.55 37.87 -41.80
N ILE A 34 -25.24 37.37 -42.84
CA ILE A 34 -25.32 35.99 -43.29
C ILE A 34 -24.93 35.98 -44.77
N SER A 35 -23.90 35.24 -45.17
CA SER A 35 -23.79 34.74 -46.55
C SER A 35 -22.82 33.56 -46.70
N ASN A 36 -23.38 32.37 -46.97
CA ASN A 36 -23.21 31.55 -48.19
C ASN A 36 -23.18 30.01 -47.90
N PRO A 37 -23.92 29.16 -48.67
CA PRO A 37 -24.38 27.81 -48.31
C PRO A 37 -23.74 26.68 -49.13
N TRP A 38 -23.93 25.40 -48.75
CA TRP A 38 -24.06 24.25 -49.66
C TRP A 38 -24.85 23.08 -49.01
N LEU A 39 -25.98 22.73 -49.67
CA LEU A 39 -26.77 21.47 -49.79
C LEU A 39 -26.90 20.47 -48.61
N MET A 40 -28.10 20.11 -48.09
CA MET A 40 -29.22 19.29 -48.66
C MET A 40 -28.82 17.82 -48.96
N ALA A 41 -29.57 16.75 -48.70
CA ALA A 41 -30.93 16.42 -48.19
C ALA A 41 -30.93 14.88 -47.89
N LEU A 42 -31.75 14.28 -47.01
CA LEU A 42 -33.15 13.83 -47.22
C LEU A 42 -33.66 13.26 -45.85
N LEU A 43 -34.68 13.85 -45.18
CA LEU A 43 -36.15 13.62 -45.25
C LEU A 43 -36.63 12.26 -44.64
N HIS A 44 -37.20 12.19 -43.42
CA HIS A 44 -38.60 12.45 -42.93
C HIS A 44 -39.65 11.35 -43.27
N PRO A 45 -40.88 11.28 -42.68
CA PRO A 45 -41.45 11.81 -41.41
C PRO A 45 -42.37 10.78 -40.63
N THR A 46 -42.89 11.08 -39.41
CA THR A 46 -44.32 11.39 -39.12
C THR A 46 -44.49 11.96 -37.68
N LEU A 47 -45.02 13.20 -37.50
CA LEU A 47 -46.35 13.62 -36.96
C LEU A 47 -46.72 13.03 -35.56
N ASN A 48 -47.15 13.76 -34.51
CA ASN A 48 -48.13 14.85 -34.44
C ASN A 48 -48.11 15.61 -33.07
N PHE A 49 -48.65 16.84 -33.02
CA PHE A 49 -48.65 17.82 -31.91
C PHE A 49 -49.81 17.69 -30.89
N GLY A 50 -49.63 18.22 -29.66
CA GLY A 50 -50.71 18.68 -28.77
C GLY A 50 -50.30 18.93 -27.29
N PRO A 51 -50.85 19.92 -26.56
CA PRO A 51 -50.05 20.86 -25.75
C PRO A 51 -50.30 20.78 -24.23
N ASN A 52 -49.29 21.21 -23.43
CA ASN A 52 -49.46 22.01 -22.20
C ASN A 52 -48.09 22.27 -21.55
N LEU A 53 -47.50 23.45 -21.77
CA LEU A 53 -46.62 24.06 -20.77
C LEU A 53 -46.57 25.59 -20.99
N ARG A 54 -46.99 26.34 -19.98
CA ARG A 54 -46.79 27.79 -19.90
C ARG A 54 -45.37 28.08 -19.38
N LEU A 55 -44.70 29.02 -20.04
CA LEU A 55 -43.46 29.64 -19.61
C LEU A 55 -43.65 30.51 -18.36
N GLN A 56 -42.62 30.54 -17.50
CA GLN A 56 -42.16 31.79 -16.89
C GLN A 56 -40.62 31.77 -16.83
N VAL A 57 -40.02 32.87 -17.31
CA VAL A 57 -38.58 33.08 -17.50
C VAL A 57 -38.11 34.23 -16.60
N GLY A 58 -36.89 34.10 -16.06
CA GLY A 58 -35.99 35.19 -15.66
C GLY A 58 -35.91 35.44 -14.15
N ASN A 59 -34.76 35.71 -13.52
CA ASN A 59 -33.46 36.15 -14.03
C ASN A 59 -32.33 36.07 -12.98
N LEU A 60 -31.10 36.23 -13.48
CA LEU A 60 -29.77 36.32 -12.83
C LEU A 60 -29.63 37.29 -11.63
N ASN A 61 -28.66 37.01 -10.74
CA ASN A 61 -27.56 37.94 -10.43
C ASN A 61 -26.36 37.28 -9.72
N VAL A 62 -25.17 37.77 -10.06
CA VAL A 62 -23.84 37.44 -9.52
C VAL A 62 -23.29 38.66 -8.75
N ALA A 63 -22.44 38.37 -7.75
CA ALA A 63 -21.31 39.16 -7.22
C ALA A 63 -21.42 40.05 -5.95
N ARG A 64 -20.40 39.80 -5.10
CA ARG A 64 -19.64 40.64 -4.15
C ARG A 64 -20.08 40.70 -2.68
N SER A 65 -19.31 40.00 -1.86
CA SER A 65 -19.05 40.36 -0.45
C SER A 65 -17.56 40.64 -0.28
N LEU A 66 -17.23 41.86 0.13
CA LEU A 66 -15.92 42.28 0.64
C LEU A 66 -16.20 43.35 1.71
N CYS A 67 -15.41 43.28 2.78
CA CYS A 67 -15.27 44.22 3.90
C CYS A 67 -16.35 44.20 4.99
N MET A 68 -16.04 43.57 6.12
CA MET A 68 -16.13 44.22 7.44
C MET A 68 -15.14 43.54 8.41
N ALA A 69 -14.12 44.28 8.84
CA ALA A 69 -13.32 44.01 10.02
C ALA A 69 -12.82 45.35 10.58
N SER A 70 -13.18 45.67 11.83
CA SER A 70 -12.29 46.33 12.82
C SER A 70 -13.00 46.72 14.14
N SER A 71 -12.21 46.62 15.23
CA SER A 71 -12.29 47.12 16.63
C SER A 71 -13.13 46.32 17.66
N MET A 72 -12.55 45.42 18.52
CA MET A 72 -11.67 45.55 19.74
C MET A 72 -12.46 45.77 21.07
N PRO A 73 -11.99 45.42 22.32
CA PRO A 73 -10.75 44.75 22.80
C PRO A 73 -10.90 43.65 23.93
N ASP A 74 -9.76 43.02 24.25
CA ASP A 74 -9.27 42.26 25.44
C ASP A 74 -10.21 41.81 26.59
N ASP A 75 -10.27 40.50 26.88
CA ASP A 75 -9.63 39.82 28.05
C ASP A 75 -10.03 38.31 28.11
N LEU A 76 -9.23 37.51 28.84
CA LEU A 76 -9.49 36.16 29.42
C LEU A 76 -9.15 34.87 28.67
N MET A 77 -8.25 34.13 29.34
CA MET A 77 -8.00 32.69 29.24
C MET A 77 -9.21 31.82 29.67
N ARG A 78 -9.25 30.61 29.08
CA ARG A 78 -10.02 29.38 29.41
C ARG A 78 -11.40 29.18 28.75
N SER A 79 -11.56 27.92 28.32
CA SER A 79 -12.75 27.18 27.85
C SER A 79 -13.44 27.67 26.56
N GLN A 80 -13.12 27.04 25.43
CA GLN A 80 -14.04 26.99 24.29
C GLN A 80 -15.05 25.87 24.50
N SER A 81 -16.24 26.26 24.95
CA SER A 81 -17.47 25.48 24.83
C SER A 81 -17.96 25.52 23.39
N PHE A 82 -18.27 24.35 22.83
CA PHE A 82 -18.93 24.21 21.53
C PHE A 82 -20.37 24.71 21.65
N GLU A 83 -20.73 25.78 20.95
CA GLU A 83 -22.14 26.18 20.79
C GLU A 83 -22.82 25.30 19.75
N ILE A 84 -23.89 24.64 20.19
CA ILE A 84 -24.80 23.83 19.39
C ILE A 84 -25.82 24.80 18.77
N TYR A 85 -25.81 24.93 17.45
CA TYR A 85 -26.89 25.62 16.72
C TYR A 85 -28.03 24.63 16.44
N ASP A 86 -29.18 24.87 17.06
CA ASP A 86 -30.44 24.21 16.74
C ASP A 86 -30.91 24.58 15.33
N TRP A 87 -31.14 23.56 14.51
CA TRP A 87 -31.50 23.68 13.09
C TRP A 87 -32.99 23.32 12.90
N ASN A 88 -33.78 24.26 12.39
CA ASN A 88 -35.22 24.10 12.16
C ASN A 88 -35.51 23.84 10.67
N SER A 89 -36.51 23.01 10.38
CA SER A 89 -36.63 22.21 9.13
C SER A 89 -37.45 22.84 7.99
N SER A 90 -36.89 22.86 6.76
CA SER A 90 -37.59 22.44 5.51
C SER A 90 -36.66 22.39 4.26
N SER A 91 -36.66 21.23 3.57
CA SER A 91 -36.14 20.92 2.21
C SER A 91 -34.61 20.79 1.94
N THR A 92 -34.18 19.66 1.34
CA THR A 92 -32.88 19.45 0.64
C THR A 92 -31.55 19.79 1.34
N GLU A 93 -31.48 19.90 2.67
CA GLU A 93 -30.21 20.19 3.39
C GLU A 93 -29.38 18.98 3.79
N GLU A 94 -29.94 17.77 3.78
CA GLU A 94 -29.21 16.61 4.30
C GLU A 94 -28.00 16.26 3.38
N PRO A 95 -26.75 16.22 3.91
CA PRO A 95 -25.57 16.07 3.06
C PRO A 95 -25.49 14.77 2.26
N CYS A 96 -25.89 13.63 2.81
CA CYS A 96 -25.94 12.35 2.10
C CYS A 96 -27.02 12.33 1.00
N ALA A 97 -28.15 13.01 1.18
CA ALA A 97 -29.14 13.21 0.13
C ALA A 97 -28.55 13.99 -1.05
N GLN A 98 -27.78 15.04 -0.78
CA GLN A 98 -27.08 15.83 -1.80
C GLN A 98 -26.03 14.99 -2.55
N VAL A 99 -25.23 14.19 -1.83
CA VAL A 99 -24.29 13.24 -2.45
C VAL A 99 -25.04 12.28 -3.39
N SER A 100 -26.14 11.69 -2.92
CA SER A 100 -26.98 10.79 -3.72
C SER A 100 -27.52 11.45 -4.98
N ALA A 101 -28.06 12.67 -4.86
CA ALA A 101 -28.58 13.45 -5.98
C ALA A 101 -27.53 13.78 -7.04
N MET A 102 -26.24 13.92 -6.67
CA MET A 102 -25.14 14.13 -7.62
C MET A 102 -24.65 12.82 -8.24
N VAL A 103 -24.41 11.79 -7.41
CA VAL A 103 -23.66 10.60 -7.78
C VAL A 103 -24.52 9.59 -8.55
N VAL A 104 -25.80 9.46 -8.20
CA VAL A 104 -26.70 8.48 -8.84
C VAL A 104 -26.91 8.78 -10.34
N PRO A 105 -27.20 10.02 -10.77
CA PRO A 105 -27.31 10.35 -12.19
C PRO A 105 -25.98 10.18 -12.94
N MET A 106 -24.84 10.54 -12.33
CA MET A 106 -23.52 10.37 -12.93
C MET A 106 -23.23 8.89 -13.27
N ARG A 107 -23.53 7.97 -12.34
CA ARG A 107 -23.38 6.52 -12.57
C ARG A 107 -24.37 5.97 -13.58
N ALA A 108 -25.60 6.49 -13.60
CA ALA A 108 -26.59 6.09 -14.58
C ALA A 108 -26.18 6.50 -16.01
N ALA A 109 -25.56 7.68 -16.16
CA ALA A 109 -25.04 8.16 -17.44
C ALA A 109 -23.80 7.37 -17.92
N ASN A 110 -22.92 6.96 -17.01
CA ASN A 110 -21.78 6.11 -17.34
C ASN A 110 -21.47 5.13 -16.19
N PRO A 111 -21.85 3.85 -16.31
CA PRO A 111 -21.61 2.87 -15.25
C PRO A 111 -20.14 2.57 -14.97
N LYS A 112 -19.23 2.96 -15.87
CA LYS A 112 -17.79 2.68 -15.77
C LYS A 112 -17.00 3.77 -15.04
N ILE A 113 -17.61 4.92 -14.70
CA ILE A 113 -16.90 5.97 -13.97
C ILE A 113 -17.01 5.76 -12.45
N THR A 114 -15.98 6.21 -11.76
CA THR A 114 -16.04 6.54 -10.33
C THR A 114 -16.35 8.03 -10.23
N PRO A 115 -17.57 8.43 -9.81
CA PRO A 115 -17.94 9.84 -9.71
C PRO A 115 -17.02 10.62 -8.76
N MET A 116 -16.85 11.90 -9.05
CA MET A 116 -16.06 12.82 -8.24
C MET A 116 -16.89 14.04 -7.86
N ILE A 117 -16.89 14.39 -6.57
CA ILE A 117 -17.66 15.49 -5.99
C ILE A 117 -16.79 16.33 -5.04
N PRO A 118 -17.22 17.53 -4.61
CA PRO A 118 -16.49 18.30 -3.60
C PRO A 118 -16.28 17.48 -2.32
N GLY A 119 -15.04 17.49 -1.81
CA GLY A 119 -14.67 16.67 -0.63
C GLY A 119 -15.42 17.07 0.63
N GLU A 120 -15.69 18.35 0.82
CA GLU A 120 -16.43 18.85 1.98
C GLU A 120 -17.86 18.30 2.04
N LEU A 121 -18.54 18.21 0.90
CA LEU A 121 -19.89 17.62 0.82
C LEU A 121 -19.87 16.14 1.22
N ALA A 122 -18.92 15.38 0.68
CA ALA A 122 -18.73 13.98 1.03
C ALA A 122 -18.44 13.79 2.52
N PHE A 123 -17.54 14.61 3.09
CA PHE A 123 -17.20 14.57 4.51
C PHE A 123 -18.38 14.91 5.41
N ASN A 124 -19.20 15.91 5.03
CA ASN A 124 -20.40 16.27 5.76
C ASN A 124 -21.44 15.12 5.75
N CYS A 125 -21.55 14.37 4.65
CA CYS A 125 -22.35 13.14 4.64
C CYS A 125 -21.81 12.09 5.63
N LEU A 126 -20.50 11.80 5.62
CA LEU A 126 -19.96 10.84 6.59
C LEU A 126 -20.19 11.26 8.05
N ARG A 127 -20.11 12.56 8.33
CA ARG A 127 -20.37 13.12 9.67
C ARG A 127 -21.84 13.15 10.07
N SER A 128 -22.78 13.11 9.11
CA SER A 128 -24.22 13.05 9.42
C SER A 128 -24.68 11.63 9.80
N VAL A 129 -23.85 10.60 9.55
CA VAL A 129 -24.16 9.21 9.90
C VAL A 129 -24.19 9.02 11.41
N PRO A 130 -25.35 8.70 12.01
CA PRO A 130 -25.47 8.57 13.46
C PRO A 130 -24.66 7.38 13.99
N LEU A 131 -24.07 7.54 15.18
CA LEU A 131 -23.37 6.46 15.86
C LEU A 131 -24.37 5.42 16.37
N ASN A 132 -24.22 4.17 15.95
CA ASN A 132 -24.87 3.06 16.62
C ASN A 132 -23.99 2.58 17.79
N ARG A 133 -24.23 3.11 18.98
CA ARG A 133 -23.36 2.89 20.16
C ARG A 133 -23.22 1.43 20.55
N GLU A 134 -24.30 0.67 20.49
CA GLU A 134 -24.30 -0.76 20.82
C GLU A 134 -23.44 -1.54 19.84
N GLN A 135 -23.63 -1.32 18.53
CA GLN A 135 -22.83 -1.98 17.50
C GLN A 135 -21.36 -1.54 17.55
N ALA A 136 -21.08 -0.25 17.74
CA ALA A 136 -19.72 0.26 17.84
C ALA A 136 -18.97 -0.34 19.05
N LEU A 137 -19.64 -0.44 20.20
CA LEU A 137 -19.07 -1.09 21.39
C LEU A 137 -18.83 -2.58 21.14
N ALA A 138 -19.81 -3.28 20.56
CA ALA A 138 -19.70 -4.70 20.24
C ALA A 138 -18.52 -4.97 19.29
N VAL A 139 -18.34 -4.16 18.24
CA VAL A 139 -17.19 -4.27 17.33
C VAL A 139 -15.89 -4.04 18.06
N THR A 140 -15.79 -2.95 18.85
CA THR A 140 -14.56 -2.60 19.59
C THR A 140 -14.14 -3.73 20.52
N MET A 141 -15.09 -4.33 21.25
CA MET A 141 -14.82 -5.47 22.12
C MET A 141 -14.45 -6.72 21.33
N ALA A 142 -15.11 -6.98 20.20
CA ALA A 142 -14.84 -8.14 19.36
C ALA A 142 -13.49 -8.07 18.61
N VAL A 143 -12.89 -6.89 18.47
CA VAL A 143 -11.54 -6.71 17.91
C VAL A 143 -10.45 -7.24 18.86
N MET A 144 -10.68 -7.18 20.18
CA MET A 144 -9.67 -7.51 21.19
C MET A 144 -9.07 -8.92 21.05
N PRO A 145 -9.86 -10.00 20.86
CA PRO A 145 -9.31 -11.34 20.63
C PRO A 145 -8.39 -11.45 19.41
N TYR A 146 -8.57 -10.60 18.39
CA TYR A 146 -7.69 -10.56 17.22
C TYR A 146 -6.40 -9.79 17.52
N VAL A 147 -6.46 -8.69 18.27
CA VAL A 147 -5.28 -7.91 18.69
C VAL A 147 -4.31 -8.77 19.50
N GLU A 148 -4.80 -9.73 20.28
CA GLU A 148 -3.95 -10.67 21.04
C GLU A 148 -3.01 -11.52 20.17
N PHE A 149 -3.30 -11.69 18.87
CA PHE A 149 -2.43 -12.39 17.93
C PHE A 149 -1.35 -11.50 17.31
N GLN A 150 -1.34 -10.20 17.58
CA GLN A 150 -0.26 -9.32 17.14
C GLN A 150 1.06 -9.76 17.81
N SER A 151 2.01 -10.23 17.01
CA SER A 151 3.25 -10.85 17.47
C SER A 151 4.12 -9.95 18.34
N ASP A 152 4.22 -8.66 17.99
CA ASP A 152 5.09 -7.70 18.67
C ASP A 152 4.37 -6.78 19.68
N LEU A 153 3.20 -7.19 20.19
CA LEU A 153 2.32 -6.36 21.03
C LEU A 153 3.04 -5.71 22.24
N SER A 154 3.83 -6.49 23.00
CA SER A 154 4.65 -5.98 24.12
C SER A 154 5.72 -4.98 23.67
N TYR A 155 6.34 -5.21 22.51
CA TYR A 155 7.36 -4.30 21.97
C TYR A 155 6.73 -3.01 21.45
N LYS A 156 5.52 -3.03 20.88
CA LYS A 156 4.82 -1.78 20.52
C LYS A 156 4.49 -0.95 21.76
N LYS A 157 4.14 -1.60 22.88
CA LYS A 157 3.86 -0.93 24.16
C LYS A 157 5.13 -0.37 24.84
N ALA A 158 6.27 -1.01 24.63
CA ALA A 158 7.55 -0.59 25.17
C ALA A 158 8.66 -0.82 24.13
N PRO A 159 8.76 0.05 23.10
CA PRO A 159 9.71 -0.16 22.03
C PRO A 159 11.14 0.03 22.53
N PRO A 160 12.12 -0.72 21.99
CA PRO A 160 13.51 -0.56 22.36
C PRO A 160 14.03 0.82 21.96
N ALA A 161 15.12 1.24 22.62
CA ALA A 161 15.76 2.51 22.32
C ALA A 161 16.19 2.58 20.84
N GLY A 162 15.89 3.71 20.20
CA GLY A 162 16.20 3.95 18.79
C GLY A 162 15.04 3.71 17.83
N PHE A 163 13.91 3.13 18.27
CA PHE A 163 12.68 3.13 17.48
C PHE A 163 12.18 4.59 17.31
N PRO A 164 11.91 5.05 16.07
CA PRO A 164 11.71 6.47 15.80
C PRO A 164 10.33 7.00 16.17
N TYR A 165 9.39 6.12 16.55
CA TYR A 165 8.01 6.47 16.84
C TYR A 165 7.62 6.24 18.30
N PRO A 166 6.59 6.94 18.80
CA PRO A 166 6.10 6.74 20.15
C PRO A 166 5.59 5.31 20.40
N ALA A 167 5.67 4.89 21.66
CA ALA A 167 5.04 3.66 22.13
C ALA A 167 3.51 3.70 21.99
N ILE A 168 2.91 2.54 21.73
CA ILE A 168 1.45 2.37 21.66
C ILE A 168 1.01 1.07 22.36
N ASP A 169 0.17 1.23 23.38
CA ASP A 169 -0.52 0.13 24.04
C ASP A 169 -1.86 -0.15 23.31
N LEU A 170 -1.84 -1.00 22.29
CA LEU A 170 -3.04 -1.28 21.48
C LEU A 170 -4.22 -1.79 22.32
N VAL A 171 -3.97 -2.68 23.28
CA VAL A 171 -4.99 -3.20 24.22
C VAL A 171 -5.54 -2.06 25.07
N GLY A 172 -4.67 -1.20 25.61
CA GLY A 172 -5.07 0.00 26.34
C GLY A 172 -5.90 0.97 25.49
N GLN A 173 -5.54 1.17 24.22
CA GLN A 173 -6.28 2.03 23.29
C GLN A 173 -7.66 1.48 22.95
N MET A 174 -7.82 0.17 22.79
CA MET A 174 -9.14 -0.45 22.59
C MET A 174 -10.04 -0.27 23.82
N ASN A 175 -9.50 -0.44 25.02
CA ASN A 175 -10.23 -0.15 26.26
C ASN A 175 -10.62 1.34 26.36
N ARG A 176 -9.72 2.27 25.98
CA ARG A 176 -10.04 3.70 25.89
C ARG A 176 -11.22 3.95 24.95
N ILE A 177 -11.20 3.37 23.76
CA ILE A 177 -12.25 3.56 22.75
C ILE A 177 -13.59 2.99 23.24
N ALA A 178 -13.60 1.81 23.86
CA ALA A 178 -14.80 1.23 24.47
C ALA A 178 -15.39 2.14 25.57
N ASN A 179 -14.53 2.71 26.42
CA ASN A 179 -14.94 3.66 27.46
C ASN A 179 -15.50 4.96 26.86
N SER A 180 -14.87 5.48 25.80
CA SER A 180 -15.35 6.65 25.05
C SER A 180 -16.75 6.43 24.46
N ILE A 181 -17.02 5.25 23.89
CA ILE A 181 -18.37 4.89 23.41
C ILE A 181 -19.37 4.84 24.56
N THR A 182 -18.99 4.23 25.69
CA THR A 182 -19.84 4.09 26.89
C THR A 182 -20.14 5.45 27.53
N ASN A 183 -19.20 6.39 27.47
CA ASN A 183 -19.33 7.75 27.99
C ASN A 183 -19.92 8.74 26.98
N ASN A 184 -20.40 8.27 25.82
CA ASN A 184 -21.04 9.10 24.79
C ASN A 184 -20.14 10.22 24.23
N THR A 185 -18.83 9.97 24.11
CA THR A 185 -17.87 11.00 23.66
C THR A 185 -17.78 11.14 22.14
N TYR A 186 -18.18 10.11 21.38
CA TYR A 186 -18.15 10.16 19.92
C TYR A 186 -19.44 10.79 19.35
N PRO A 187 -19.33 11.82 18.50
CA PRO A 187 -20.50 12.50 17.96
C PRO A 187 -21.22 11.72 16.85
N ASN A 188 -20.52 10.83 16.14
CA ASN A 188 -21.05 10.09 14.99
C ASN A 188 -20.23 8.83 14.69
N GLU A 189 -20.73 8.00 13.78
CA GLU A 189 -20.08 6.75 13.36
C GLU A 189 -18.68 7.00 12.76
N HIS A 190 -18.55 8.05 11.95
CA HIS A 190 -17.28 8.43 11.33
C HIS A 190 -16.19 8.72 12.37
N ALA A 191 -16.51 9.45 13.45
CA ALA A 191 -15.55 9.78 14.50
C ALA A 191 -15.02 8.53 15.22
N TRP A 192 -15.89 7.57 15.53
CA TRP A 192 -15.48 6.29 16.13
C TRP A 192 -14.60 5.47 15.18
N GLN A 193 -15.03 5.28 13.93
CA GLN A 193 -14.25 4.50 12.96
C GLN A 193 -12.90 5.16 12.63
N THR A 194 -12.85 6.48 12.60
CA THR A 194 -11.59 7.23 12.41
C THR A 194 -10.65 7.00 13.58
N ASP A 195 -11.13 7.04 14.83
CA ASP A 195 -10.29 6.81 16.02
C ASP A 195 -9.72 5.38 16.02
N MET A 196 -10.56 4.38 15.71
CA MET A 196 -10.12 2.99 15.49
C MET A 196 -9.03 2.92 14.41
N PHE A 197 -9.28 3.51 13.24
CA PHE A 197 -8.33 3.49 12.13
C PHE A 197 -6.99 4.18 12.49
N THR A 198 -7.02 5.36 13.11
CA THR A 198 -5.80 6.06 13.53
C THR A 198 -5.04 5.32 14.62
N THR A 199 -5.74 4.62 15.51
CA THR A 199 -5.12 3.78 16.55
C THR A 199 -4.30 2.66 15.92
N PHE A 200 -4.85 1.96 14.92
CA PHE A 200 -4.12 0.90 14.21
C PHE A 200 -2.98 1.45 13.35
N MET A 201 -3.16 2.60 12.69
CA MET A 201 -2.09 3.24 11.91
C MET A 201 -0.91 3.68 12.78
N ALA A 202 -1.17 4.10 14.02
CA ALA A 202 -0.15 4.45 15.00
C ALA A 202 0.68 3.25 15.49
N ALA A 203 0.27 2.01 15.19
CA ALA A 203 1.07 0.80 15.42
C ALA A 203 2.34 0.71 14.56
N LYS A 204 2.46 1.57 13.54
CA LYS A 204 3.58 1.62 12.59
C LYS A 204 3.85 0.25 11.98
N ASP A 205 2.76 -0.36 11.53
CA ASP A 205 2.77 -1.71 11.01
C ASP A 205 1.67 -1.84 9.95
N GLY A 206 2.08 -1.98 8.69
CA GLY A 206 1.19 -2.22 7.55
C GLY A 206 0.40 -3.53 7.66
N HIS A 207 0.85 -4.51 8.45
CA HIS A 207 0.11 -5.74 8.74
C HIS A 207 -0.96 -5.51 9.81
N THR A 208 -0.72 -4.67 10.82
CA THR A 208 -1.69 -4.33 11.88
C THR A 208 -2.67 -3.27 11.39
N ARG A 209 -3.90 -3.69 11.05
CA ARG A 209 -4.85 -2.83 10.37
C ARG A 209 -6.29 -3.08 10.80
N PHE A 210 -7.05 -2.00 10.85
CA PHE A 210 -8.50 -2.00 10.97
C PHE A 210 -9.05 -0.72 10.34
N ALA A 211 -9.77 -0.84 9.22
CA ALA A 211 -10.47 0.26 8.59
C ALA A 211 -11.96 -0.10 8.45
N GLY A 212 -12.78 0.65 9.19
CA GLY A 212 -14.21 0.42 9.29
C GLY A 212 -14.95 0.68 7.99
N ASP A 213 -16.14 0.10 7.87
CA ASP A 213 -16.92 0.16 6.65
C ASP A 213 -17.30 1.56 6.15
N LEU A 214 -17.66 2.48 7.05
CA LEU A 214 -18.09 3.83 6.68
C LEU A 214 -16.95 4.70 6.14
N ILE A 215 -15.73 4.55 6.65
CA ILE A 215 -14.60 5.37 6.19
C ILE A 215 -13.98 4.84 4.89
N VAL A 216 -14.25 3.59 4.51
CA VAL A 216 -13.66 2.94 3.33
C VAL A 216 -14.61 2.81 2.14
N ARG A 217 -15.85 2.36 2.41
CA ARG A 217 -16.81 1.92 1.38
C ARG A 217 -17.42 3.06 0.55
N PRO A 218 -17.85 4.20 1.14
CA PRO A 218 -18.60 5.20 0.38
C PRO A 218 -17.71 6.13 -0.44
N VAL A 219 -16.63 6.66 0.13
CA VAL A 219 -15.85 7.76 -0.45
C VAL A 219 -14.34 7.61 -0.21
N ARG A 220 -13.54 8.24 -1.08
CA ARG A 220 -12.09 8.41 -0.94
C ARG A 220 -11.71 9.86 -1.23
N PHE A 221 -11.01 10.51 -0.32
CA PHE A 221 -10.58 11.89 -0.46
C PHE A 221 -9.28 12.01 -1.26
N THR A 222 -9.15 13.08 -2.03
CA THR A 222 -7.97 13.41 -2.83
C THR A 222 -7.75 14.91 -2.82
N ARG A 223 -6.50 15.34 -2.67
CA ARG A 223 -6.12 16.77 -2.82
C ARG A 223 -6.14 17.23 -4.27
N ASN A 224 -6.27 16.30 -5.21
CA ASN A 224 -6.23 16.53 -6.66
C ASN A 224 -4.93 17.21 -7.14
N VAL A 225 -3.84 17.00 -6.40
CA VAL A 225 -2.50 17.48 -6.70
C VAL A 225 -1.49 16.50 -6.11
N SER A 226 -0.32 16.38 -6.73
CA SER A 226 0.77 15.54 -6.25
C SER A 226 2.08 16.33 -6.13
N VAL A 227 2.94 15.88 -5.22
CA VAL A 227 4.24 16.50 -4.94
C VAL A 227 5.35 15.49 -5.06
N VAL A 228 6.56 15.98 -5.31
CA VAL A 228 7.77 15.16 -5.41
C VAL A 228 8.96 15.88 -4.79
N SER A 229 9.87 15.13 -4.17
CA SER A 229 11.12 15.65 -3.60
C SER A 229 12.27 15.37 -4.57
N VAL A 230 12.91 16.43 -5.07
CA VAL A 230 13.89 16.34 -6.17
C VAL A 230 15.13 17.19 -5.89
N SER A 231 16.30 16.60 -6.12
CA SER A 231 17.57 17.30 -6.23
C SER A 231 17.88 17.56 -7.69
N MET A 232 18.05 18.84 -8.07
CA MET A 232 18.26 19.23 -9.47
C MET A 232 19.62 18.78 -10.02
N ASP A 233 20.65 18.74 -9.16
CA ASP A 233 22.01 18.32 -9.50
C ASP A 233 22.34 16.89 -9.01
N GLY A 234 21.44 16.27 -8.25
CA GLY A 234 21.61 14.95 -7.64
C GLY A 234 22.51 14.92 -6.41
N THR A 235 22.98 16.07 -5.90
CA THR A 235 23.92 16.18 -4.77
C THR A 235 23.46 17.15 -3.70
N SER A 236 22.90 18.30 -4.09
CA SER A 236 22.28 19.27 -3.21
C SER A 236 21.04 18.69 -2.55
N ALA A 237 20.72 19.15 -1.34
CA ALA A 237 19.51 18.73 -0.63
C ALA A 237 18.27 18.93 -1.51
N PRO A 238 17.38 17.93 -1.60
CA PRO A 238 16.23 18.01 -2.50
C PRO A 238 15.21 19.03 -2.01
N GLN A 239 14.54 19.68 -2.95
CA GLN A 239 13.42 20.58 -2.69
C GLN A 239 12.10 19.91 -3.10
N ILE A 240 10.99 20.44 -2.62
CA ILE A 240 9.66 19.92 -2.93
C ILE A 240 9.08 20.69 -4.11
N TYR A 241 8.53 19.97 -5.08
CA TYR A 241 7.91 20.56 -6.28
C TYR A 241 6.56 19.92 -6.55
N LEU A 242 5.73 20.59 -7.35
CA LEU A 242 4.61 19.93 -8.00
C LEU A 242 5.14 18.89 -8.99
N THR A 243 4.60 17.67 -8.92
CA THR A 243 5.01 16.58 -9.81
C THR A 243 4.86 16.96 -11.28
N ASP A 244 3.77 17.61 -11.65
CA ASP A 244 3.49 18.01 -13.03
C ASP A 244 4.52 19.00 -13.58
N GLN A 245 5.07 19.89 -12.74
CA GLN A 245 6.13 20.80 -13.15
C GLN A 245 7.42 20.02 -13.49
N ILE A 246 7.79 19.04 -12.66
CA ILE A 246 8.96 18.18 -12.91
C ILE A 246 8.78 17.33 -14.17
N LEU A 247 7.59 16.75 -14.37
CA LEU A 247 7.29 15.96 -15.56
C LEU A 247 7.29 16.81 -16.85
N ALA A 248 6.83 18.07 -16.77
CA ALA A 248 6.79 18.99 -17.91
C ALA A 248 8.14 19.59 -18.31
N MET A 249 9.19 19.48 -17.47
CA MET A 249 10.53 20.01 -17.81
C MET A 249 11.07 19.44 -19.13
N LYS A 250 10.74 18.18 -19.45
CA LYS A 250 11.21 17.52 -20.68
C LYS A 250 10.65 18.14 -21.96
N THR A 251 9.50 18.82 -21.90
CA THR A 251 8.79 19.34 -23.07
C THR A 251 8.76 20.87 -23.14
N THR A 252 8.85 21.55 -21.99
CA THR A 252 8.61 23.00 -21.92
C THR A 252 9.86 23.82 -21.63
N ASN A 253 10.99 23.21 -21.22
CA ASN A 253 12.18 23.88 -20.67
C ASN A 253 11.87 24.87 -19.52
N ALA A 254 10.66 24.83 -18.94
CA ALA A 254 10.28 25.70 -17.83
C ALA A 254 11.05 25.29 -16.57
N THR A 255 11.52 26.29 -15.82
CA THR A 255 12.16 26.05 -14.52
C THR A 255 11.06 25.86 -13.46
N PRO A 256 11.02 24.72 -12.76
CA PRO A 256 10.02 24.48 -11.72
C PRO A 256 10.29 25.36 -10.50
N SER A 257 9.23 25.74 -9.80
CA SER A 257 9.31 26.58 -8.60
C SER A 257 9.10 25.71 -7.36
N ALA A 258 10.01 25.78 -6.40
CA ALA A 258 9.94 24.97 -5.19
C ALA A 258 8.78 25.43 -4.29
N ILE A 259 8.05 24.48 -3.71
CA ILE A 259 7.01 24.74 -2.71
C ILE A 259 7.70 25.09 -1.39
N GLN A 260 7.47 26.30 -0.90
CA GLN A 260 8.03 26.80 0.35
C GLN A 260 7.09 26.52 1.53
N LYS A 261 5.78 26.68 1.32
CA LYS A 261 4.78 26.42 2.36
C LYS A 261 3.56 25.70 1.83
N ILE A 262 2.97 24.89 2.71
CA ILE A 262 1.68 24.23 2.52
C ILE A 262 0.79 24.64 3.70
N ASN A 263 -0.38 25.21 3.41
CA ASN A 263 -1.33 25.72 4.41
C ASN A 263 -0.68 26.66 5.45
N GLY A 264 0.24 27.53 5.00
CA GLY A 264 0.95 28.48 5.84
C GLY A 264 2.10 27.90 6.66
N GLN A 265 2.33 26.58 6.63
CA GLN A 265 3.44 25.90 7.30
C GLN A 265 4.57 25.58 6.33
N ASP A 266 5.83 25.57 6.78
CA ASP A 266 6.97 25.06 6.02
C ASP A 266 6.65 23.71 5.35
N ALA A 267 6.94 23.60 4.05
CA ALA A 267 6.50 22.48 3.23
C ALA A 267 7.06 21.13 3.73
N VAL A 268 8.34 21.09 4.10
CA VAL A 268 9.00 19.87 4.60
C VAL A 268 8.38 19.45 5.94
N THR A 269 8.18 20.41 6.84
CA THR A 269 7.56 20.17 8.14
C THR A 269 6.13 19.63 7.97
N PHE A 270 5.33 20.23 7.08
CA PHE A 270 3.98 19.76 6.76
C PHE A 270 4.00 18.31 6.24
N LEU A 271 4.90 18.00 5.30
CA LEU A 271 4.97 16.69 4.68
C LEU A 271 5.48 15.60 5.63
N ASN A 272 6.35 15.94 6.59
CA ASN A 272 6.71 15.01 7.66
C ASN A 272 5.50 14.68 8.56
N LEU A 273 4.67 15.67 8.91
CA LEU A 273 3.44 15.42 9.66
C LEU A 273 2.42 14.58 8.88
N GLU A 274 2.34 14.77 7.56
CA GLU A 274 1.55 13.88 6.71
C GLU A 274 2.14 12.45 6.70
N ALA A 275 3.46 12.31 6.52
CA ALA A 275 4.14 11.01 6.51
C ALA A 275 3.91 10.23 7.82
N ASP A 276 3.90 10.93 8.96
CA ASP A 276 3.71 10.32 10.28
C ASP A 276 2.28 9.83 10.54
N LYS A 277 1.29 10.14 9.68
CA LYS A 277 -0.03 9.49 9.71
C LYS A 277 0.00 8.05 9.19
N GLY A 278 1.06 7.68 8.49
CA GLY A 278 1.22 6.40 7.82
C GLY A 278 1.65 5.28 8.75
N PHE A 279 1.74 4.08 8.17
CA PHE A 279 2.10 2.83 8.86
C PHE A 279 3.57 2.43 8.65
N GLN A 280 4.36 3.22 7.93
CA GLN A 280 5.77 2.94 7.69
C GLN A 280 6.55 3.03 9.02
N GLN A 281 7.57 2.18 9.17
CA GLN A 281 8.37 2.08 10.39
C GLN A 281 9.54 3.04 10.42
N ASP A 282 10.01 3.44 9.25
CA ASP A 282 11.08 4.40 9.08
C ASP A 282 10.54 5.75 8.60
N PRO A 283 10.92 6.87 9.23
CA PRO A 283 10.49 8.20 8.81
C PRO A 283 10.90 8.60 7.39
N ASP A 284 12.04 8.10 6.88
CA ASP A 284 12.49 8.42 5.52
C ASP A 284 11.70 7.61 4.49
N ALA A 285 11.37 6.35 4.77
CA ALA A 285 10.42 5.57 3.98
C ALA A 285 9.00 6.18 4.03
N ALA A 286 8.53 6.60 5.21
CA ALA A 286 7.26 7.30 5.38
C ALA A 286 7.20 8.55 4.49
N PHE A 287 8.25 9.36 4.50
CA PHE A 287 8.34 10.56 3.68
C PHE A 287 8.29 10.24 2.18
N ASN A 288 9.01 9.20 1.74
CA ASN A 288 8.97 8.76 0.35
C ASN A 288 7.57 8.35 -0.10
N THR A 289 6.76 7.69 0.74
CA THR A 289 5.39 7.30 0.37
C THR A 289 4.44 8.47 0.16
N VAL A 290 4.71 9.62 0.78
CA VAL A 290 3.93 10.85 0.59
C VAL A 290 4.17 11.45 -0.81
N MET A 291 5.34 11.20 -1.39
CA MET A 291 5.75 11.72 -2.69
C MET A 291 5.25 10.84 -3.84
N TYR A 292 5.21 11.42 -5.05
CA TYR A 292 5.11 10.66 -6.29
C TYR A 292 6.36 9.78 -6.49
N ASN A 293 6.15 8.50 -6.81
CA ASN A 293 7.21 7.59 -7.25
C ASN A 293 6.78 6.87 -8.55
N PRO A 294 7.44 7.12 -9.69
CA PRO A 294 7.09 6.49 -10.96
C PRO A 294 7.31 4.97 -10.96
N ALA A 295 8.12 4.42 -10.06
CA ALA A 295 8.29 2.97 -9.95
C ALA A 295 6.97 2.26 -9.55
N LEU A 296 6.05 2.98 -8.89
CA LEU A 296 4.74 2.47 -8.47
C LEU A 296 3.70 2.43 -9.61
N ASP A 297 3.99 3.02 -10.78
CA ASP A 297 3.10 3.01 -11.95
C ASP A 297 3.20 1.70 -12.77
N PHE A 298 3.46 0.57 -12.10
CA PHE A 298 3.62 -0.74 -12.73
C PHE A 298 2.30 -1.48 -12.98
N THR A 299 1.19 -1.02 -12.40
CA THR A 299 -0.13 -1.63 -12.64
C THR A 299 -0.87 -0.89 -13.75
N PRO A 300 -1.22 -1.56 -14.87
CA PRO A 300 -1.95 -0.92 -15.96
C PRO A 300 -3.26 -0.28 -15.50
N GLY A 301 -3.48 0.99 -15.87
CA GLY A 301 -4.69 1.74 -15.50
C GLY A 301 -4.63 2.42 -14.14
N LEU A 302 -3.65 2.08 -13.29
CA LEU A 302 -3.38 2.83 -12.06
C LEU A 302 -2.40 3.98 -12.33
N ASN A 303 -2.62 5.09 -11.64
CA ASN A 303 -1.73 6.23 -11.64
C ASN A 303 -1.46 6.61 -10.20
N VAL A 304 -0.33 6.15 -9.66
CA VAL A 304 0.05 6.40 -8.28
C VAL A 304 0.65 7.79 -8.19
N ARG A 305 -0.01 8.68 -7.49
CA ARG A 305 0.30 10.10 -7.28
C ARG A 305 0.98 10.36 -5.93
N GLY A 306 1.07 9.35 -5.06
CA GLY A 306 1.64 9.43 -3.72
C GLY A 306 0.59 9.71 -2.65
N PHE A 307 0.90 9.41 -1.39
CA PHE A 307 -0.07 9.52 -0.29
C PHE A 307 -0.50 10.96 -0.01
N PHE A 308 0.32 11.97 -0.34
CA PHE A 308 -0.11 13.37 -0.29
C PHE A 308 -1.38 13.63 -1.12
N ALA A 309 -1.45 13.02 -2.31
CA ALA A 309 -2.56 13.17 -3.23
C ALA A 309 -3.84 12.45 -2.75
N GLY A 310 -3.75 11.58 -1.73
CA GLY A 310 -4.87 10.79 -1.20
C GLY A 310 -4.85 9.31 -1.62
N ASP A 311 -3.74 8.81 -2.18
CA ASP A 311 -3.66 7.40 -2.57
C ASP A 311 -3.54 6.47 -1.34
N GLY A 312 -3.81 5.18 -1.56
CA GLY A 312 -3.73 4.16 -0.50
C GLY A 312 -4.68 4.45 0.67
N ARG A 313 -4.21 4.21 1.90
CA ARG A 313 -4.99 4.46 3.12
C ARG A 313 -5.15 5.95 3.45
N TYR A 314 -4.42 6.84 2.78
CA TYR A 314 -4.51 8.28 3.05
C TYR A 314 -5.79 8.90 2.53
N GLY A 315 -6.41 8.29 1.52
CA GLY A 315 -7.73 8.70 1.03
C GLY A 315 -8.87 8.48 2.03
N PHE A 316 -8.61 7.86 3.19
CA PHE A 316 -9.58 7.80 4.30
C PHE A 316 -9.60 9.08 5.13
N TYR A 317 -8.52 9.87 5.08
CA TYR A 317 -8.45 11.14 5.79
C TYR A 317 -9.05 12.25 4.92
N TYR A 318 -9.94 13.04 5.49
CA TYR A 318 -10.31 14.32 4.90
C TYR A 318 -9.23 15.37 5.25
N PRO A 319 -8.47 15.89 4.27
CA PRO A 319 -7.37 16.82 4.52
C PRO A 319 -7.82 18.27 4.78
N GLY A 320 -9.12 18.53 4.86
CA GLY A 320 -9.71 19.87 4.84
C GLY A 320 -10.20 20.27 3.43
N PRO A 321 -10.89 21.41 3.29
CA PRO A 321 -11.55 21.79 2.05
C PRO A 321 -10.58 22.19 0.94
N ASN A 322 -9.43 22.76 1.30
CA ASN A 322 -8.43 23.27 0.36
C ASN A 322 -7.01 22.95 0.84
N THR A 323 -6.08 22.87 -0.12
CA THR A 323 -4.63 22.86 0.11
C THR A 323 -4.02 24.07 -0.58
N THR A 324 -3.49 25.00 0.19
CA THR A 324 -2.81 26.21 -0.31
C THR A 324 -1.31 25.99 -0.35
N MET A 325 -0.68 26.27 -1.49
CA MET A 325 0.76 26.14 -1.68
C MET A 325 1.37 27.49 -2.04
N GLU A 326 2.40 27.91 -1.31
CA GLU A 326 3.21 29.11 -1.60
C GLU A 326 4.55 28.68 -2.19
N PHE A 327 4.95 29.31 -3.30
CA PHE A 327 6.10 28.92 -4.10
C PHE A 327 7.27 29.91 -3.95
N ALA A 328 8.48 29.46 -4.31
CA ALA A 328 9.71 30.25 -4.23
C ALA A 328 9.73 31.48 -5.15
N ASP A 329 8.95 31.45 -6.24
CA ASP A 329 8.75 32.59 -7.16
C ASP A 329 7.73 33.62 -6.66
N GLY A 330 7.16 33.42 -5.46
CA GLY A 330 6.16 34.27 -4.85
C GLY A 330 4.73 33.99 -5.31
N SER A 331 4.50 33.01 -6.19
CA SER A 331 3.16 32.60 -6.58
C SER A 331 2.47 31.76 -5.48
N THR A 332 1.14 31.73 -5.52
CA THR A 332 0.31 30.91 -4.64
C THR A 332 -0.71 30.13 -5.48
N GLN A 333 -0.88 28.84 -5.20
CA GLN A 333 -1.94 28.02 -5.79
C GLN A 333 -2.81 27.40 -4.70
N VAL A 334 -4.10 27.23 -5.00
CA VAL A 334 -5.07 26.63 -4.09
C VAL A 334 -5.74 25.47 -4.80
N PHE A 335 -5.66 24.28 -4.19
CA PHE A 335 -6.24 23.05 -4.70
C PHE A 335 -7.43 22.66 -3.84
N GLN A 336 -8.61 22.54 -4.45
CA GLN A 336 -9.79 22.07 -3.77
C GLN A 336 -9.70 20.56 -3.53
N THR A 337 -10.00 20.13 -2.31
CA THR A 337 -10.13 18.71 -1.98
C THR A 337 -11.37 18.13 -2.64
N MET A 338 -11.21 17.03 -3.33
CA MET A 338 -12.28 16.28 -3.99
C MET A 338 -12.48 14.93 -3.31
N ALA A 339 -13.64 14.32 -3.53
CA ALA A 339 -13.94 12.95 -3.11
C ALA A 339 -14.33 12.11 -4.32
N MET A 340 -13.63 10.99 -4.50
CA MET A 340 -14.07 9.89 -5.36
C MET A 340 -15.14 9.09 -4.61
N VAL A 341 -16.21 8.69 -5.30
CA VAL A 341 -17.37 8.03 -4.67
C VAL A 341 -17.55 6.63 -5.22
N PRO A 342 -16.76 5.63 -4.78
CA PRO A 342 -16.94 4.23 -5.20
C PRO A 342 -18.25 3.62 -4.66
N GLY A 343 -18.80 4.14 -3.57
CA GLY A 343 -20.02 3.63 -2.95
C GLY A 343 -21.27 3.82 -3.81
N ASN A 344 -22.21 2.90 -3.66
CA ASN A 344 -23.54 3.02 -4.26
C ASN A 344 -24.46 3.84 -3.32
N PHE A 345 -24.77 5.07 -3.72
CA PHE A 345 -25.66 5.97 -2.98
C PHE A 345 -27.16 5.84 -3.35
N THR A 346 -27.55 4.93 -4.25
CA THR A 346 -28.96 4.71 -4.55
C THR A 346 -29.74 4.30 -3.30
N GLY A 347 -30.80 5.07 -3.00
CA GLY A 347 -31.64 4.87 -1.82
C GLY A 347 -31.09 5.50 -0.54
N VAL A 348 -29.97 6.22 -0.60
CA VAL A 348 -29.45 7.01 0.52
C VAL A 348 -30.11 8.40 0.49
N THR A 349 -30.84 8.73 1.54
CA THR A 349 -31.61 9.98 1.69
C THR A 349 -31.22 10.78 2.93
N ASP A 350 -30.44 10.20 3.83
CA ASP A 350 -29.94 10.81 5.05
C ASP A 350 -28.76 10.01 5.65
N GLY A 351 -28.15 10.52 6.71
CA GLY A 351 -27.12 9.80 7.45
C GLY A 351 -27.58 8.44 8.01
N ALA A 352 -28.84 8.30 8.42
CA ALA A 352 -29.37 7.04 8.96
C ALA A 352 -29.50 5.96 7.87
N SER A 353 -29.99 6.31 6.69
CA SER A 353 -30.04 5.43 5.52
C SER A 353 -28.62 5.16 4.97
N ALA A 354 -27.68 6.09 5.09
CA ALA A 354 -26.26 5.82 4.81
C ALA A 354 -25.67 4.78 5.78
N PHE A 355 -25.99 4.85 7.08
CA PHE A 355 -25.63 3.78 8.04
C PHE A 355 -26.21 2.44 7.60
N GLN A 356 -27.48 2.39 7.18
CA GLN A 356 -28.08 1.14 6.71
C GLN A 356 -27.47 0.64 5.40
N LYS A 357 -27.07 1.55 4.51
CA LYS A 357 -26.46 1.20 3.23
C LYS A 357 -25.04 0.67 3.39
N PHE A 358 -24.28 1.25 4.32
CA PHE A 358 -22.85 1.06 4.41
C PHE A 358 -22.36 0.41 5.71
N CYS A 359 -23.21 0.17 6.73
CA CYS A 359 -22.76 -0.34 8.03
C CYS A 359 -23.51 -1.58 8.56
N THR A 360 -24.71 -1.90 8.06
CA THR A 360 -25.56 -2.95 8.68
C THR A 360 -25.59 -4.28 7.96
N ASN A 361 -25.10 -4.37 6.72
CA ASN A 361 -24.96 -5.63 6.00
C ASN A 361 -23.59 -5.69 5.32
N PRO A 362 -22.70 -6.61 5.70
CA PRO A 362 -21.67 -7.06 4.77
C PRO A 362 -22.40 -7.67 3.58
N VAL A 363 -21.88 -7.49 2.38
CA VAL A 363 -22.26 -8.34 1.26
C VAL A 363 -21.79 -9.76 1.59
N VAL A 364 -22.62 -10.52 2.30
CA VAL A 364 -22.63 -11.98 2.30
C VAL A 364 -24.00 -12.39 1.75
N ALA A 365 -24.28 -11.98 0.52
CA ALA A 365 -24.98 -12.93 -0.32
C ALA A 365 -24.02 -14.12 -0.49
N PRO A 366 -24.47 -15.39 -0.42
CA PRO A 366 -23.78 -16.45 -1.14
C PRO A 366 -23.56 -15.86 -2.54
N ALA A 367 -22.36 -15.95 -3.07
CA ALA A 367 -22.11 -15.45 -4.42
C ALA A 367 -23.24 -15.95 -5.31
N ALA A 368 -24.17 -15.07 -5.70
CA ALA A 368 -24.82 -15.22 -6.98
C ALA A 368 -23.65 -15.49 -7.92
N PRO A 369 -23.69 -16.55 -8.77
CA PRO A 369 -22.58 -16.86 -9.67
C PRO A 369 -22.16 -15.53 -10.25
N ALA A 370 -20.93 -15.11 -9.90
CA ALA A 370 -20.54 -13.73 -10.02
C ALA A 370 -20.99 -13.29 -11.41
N ALA A 371 -21.87 -12.28 -11.49
CA ALA A 371 -21.91 -11.50 -12.72
C ALA A 371 -20.44 -11.24 -13.00
N PRO A 372 -19.87 -11.78 -14.11
CA PRO A 372 -18.45 -11.98 -14.24
C PRO A 372 -17.82 -10.69 -13.78
N ALA A 373 -17.07 -10.76 -12.66
CA ALA A 373 -16.39 -9.58 -12.14
C ALA A 373 -15.83 -8.91 -13.38
N PRO A 374 -16.08 -7.60 -13.65
CA PRO A 374 -15.45 -6.96 -14.78
C PRO A 374 -14.01 -7.37 -14.66
N GLN A 375 -13.57 -8.23 -15.59
CA GLN A 375 -12.29 -8.89 -15.46
C GLN A 375 -11.38 -7.69 -15.32
N ALA A 376 -10.75 -7.49 -14.14
CA ALA A 376 -9.58 -6.63 -14.08
C ALA A 376 -8.81 -7.10 -15.28
N PRO A 377 -8.62 -6.24 -16.32
CA PRO A 377 -8.24 -6.72 -17.63
C PRO A 377 -7.05 -7.61 -17.35
N VAL A 378 -7.24 -8.92 -17.55
CA VAL A 378 -6.16 -9.87 -17.36
C VAL A 378 -5.10 -9.23 -18.22
N PHE A 379 -4.01 -8.78 -17.62
CA PHE A 379 -2.92 -8.20 -18.38
C PHE A 379 -2.36 -9.39 -19.14
N ARG A 380 -3.04 -9.73 -20.21
CA ARG A 380 -2.58 -10.69 -21.18
C ARG A 380 -1.32 -10.01 -21.67
N PRO A 381 -0.16 -10.67 -21.58
CA PRO A 381 0.97 -10.18 -22.30
C PRO A 381 0.51 -10.04 -23.75
N GLY A 382 0.24 -8.81 -24.18
CA GLY A 382 0.78 -8.41 -25.46
C GLY A 382 2.25 -8.79 -25.39
N ASN A 383 2.79 -9.29 -26.49
CA ASN A 383 4.20 -9.65 -26.61
C ASN A 383 5.05 -8.67 -25.78
N ALA A 384 5.87 -9.16 -24.84
CA ALA A 384 6.66 -8.32 -23.92
C ALA A 384 7.51 -7.27 -24.67
N THR A 385 7.70 -7.48 -25.97
CA THR A 385 8.33 -6.56 -26.92
C THR A 385 7.39 -5.53 -27.59
N SER A 386 6.13 -5.40 -27.16
CA SER A 386 5.11 -4.53 -27.78
C SER A 386 4.74 -3.34 -26.89
N ASN A 387 4.57 -2.16 -27.51
CA ASN A 387 4.18 -0.94 -26.79
C ASN A 387 2.83 -1.04 -26.08
N ALA A 388 1.94 -1.95 -26.51
CA ALA A 388 0.62 -2.13 -25.91
C ALA A 388 0.64 -2.81 -24.54
N ALA A 389 1.71 -3.56 -24.22
CA ALA A 389 1.90 -4.26 -22.95
C ALA A 389 2.97 -3.60 -22.05
N ARG A 390 3.38 -2.38 -22.39
CA ARG A 390 4.44 -1.66 -21.67
C ARG A 390 3.87 -1.08 -20.36
N LEU A 391 4.52 -1.37 -19.23
CA LEU A 391 4.19 -0.74 -17.95
C LEU A 391 4.48 0.78 -18.04
N LYS A 392 3.62 1.59 -17.43
CA LYS A 392 3.73 3.06 -17.51
C LYS A 392 5.04 3.49 -16.85
N GLY A 393 5.84 4.29 -17.55
CA GLY A 393 7.14 4.76 -17.05
C GLY A 393 8.32 3.78 -17.23
N TYR A 394 8.06 2.49 -17.45
CA TYR A 394 9.09 1.46 -17.70
C TYR A 394 9.46 1.37 -19.18
N PRO A 395 10.65 0.90 -19.58
CA PRO A 395 10.95 0.54 -20.98
C PRO A 395 10.20 -0.73 -21.41
N ILE A 396 10.40 -1.15 -22.66
CA ILE A 396 9.91 -2.44 -23.17
C ILE A 396 10.71 -3.56 -22.48
N ALA A 397 10.01 -4.56 -21.93
CA ALA A 397 10.63 -5.66 -21.20
C ALA A 397 11.20 -6.73 -22.15
N GLN A 398 12.27 -7.41 -21.72
CA GLN A 398 12.77 -8.61 -22.39
C GLN A 398 11.88 -9.82 -22.09
N VAL A 399 11.36 -9.86 -20.87
CA VAL A 399 10.42 -10.84 -20.34
C VAL A 399 9.62 -10.20 -19.20
N SER A 400 8.34 -10.57 -19.05
CA SER A 400 7.47 -10.05 -17.98
C SER A 400 6.42 -11.10 -17.61
N SER A 401 5.98 -11.09 -16.36
CA SER A 401 4.78 -11.81 -15.94
C SER A 401 3.51 -11.15 -16.50
N SER A 402 2.44 -11.94 -16.58
CA SER A 402 1.09 -11.55 -17.03
C SER A 402 0.35 -10.64 -16.04
N ASP A 403 1.00 -10.14 -15.01
CA ASP A 403 0.43 -9.17 -14.07
C ASP A 403 1.39 -8.01 -13.79
N GLY A 404 2.56 -7.99 -14.45
CA GLY A 404 3.58 -6.96 -14.27
C GLY A 404 4.27 -7.00 -12.90
N GLN A 405 4.07 -8.05 -12.09
CA GLN A 405 4.67 -8.16 -10.75
C GLN A 405 6.18 -8.44 -10.81
N ILE A 406 6.65 -9.06 -11.90
CA ILE A 406 8.08 -9.16 -12.20
C ILE A 406 8.34 -8.96 -13.68
N SER A 407 9.41 -8.20 -13.98
CA SER A 407 9.86 -7.96 -15.35
C SER A 407 11.39 -7.88 -15.43
N GLY A 408 11.93 -8.34 -16.56
CA GLY A 408 13.35 -8.33 -16.87
C GLY A 408 13.70 -7.32 -17.97
N TYR A 409 14.77 -6.55 -17.76
CA TYR A 409 15.23 -5.52 -18.70
C TYR A 409 16.74 -5.57 -18.92
N TYR A 410 17.19 -4.97 -20.02
CA TYR A 410 18.59 -4.63 -20.24
C TYR A 410 18.78 -3.14 -20.13
N LEU A 411 19.78 -2.73 -19.33
CA LEU A 411 20.17 -1.34 -19.28
C LEU A 411 20.95 -1.00 -20.57
N PRO A 412 20.50 -0.02 -21.38
CA PRO A 412 21.10 0.26 -22.69
C PRO A 412 22.59 0.54 -22.63
N ASN A 413 23.34 0.09 -23.64
CA ASN A 413 24.79 0.31 -23.77
C ASN A 413 25.63 -0.14 -22.56
N SER A 414 25.18 -1.18 -21.84
CA SER A 414 25.86 -1.70 -20.64
C SER A 414 25.87 -3.23 -20.56
N ASP A 415 26.71 -3.77 -19.68
CA ASP A 415 26.78 -5.17 -19.26
C ASP A 415 25.79 -5.51 -18.11
N VAL A 416 24.87 -4.60 -17.80
CA VAL A 416 23.93 -4.67 -16.68
C VAL A 416 22.55 -5.17 -17.14
N GLY A 417 22.07 -6.21 -16.47
CA GLY A 417 20.66 -6.61 -16.50
C GLY A 417 19.88 -6.03 -15.33
N VAL A 418 18.56 -5.90 -15.46
CA VAL A 418 17.67 -5.46 -14.38
C VAL A 418 16.55 -6.48 -14.18
N LEU A 419 16.29 -6.83 -12.93
CA LEU A 419 15.06 -7.51 -12.48
C LEU A 419 14.25 -6.50 -11.66
N ALA A 420 13.12 -6.04 -12.20
CA ALA A 420 12.16 -5.26 -11.44
C ALA A 420 11.15 -6.22 -10.81
N MET A 421 11.20 -6.34 -9.49
CA MET A 421 10.26 -7.13 -8.70
C MET A 421 9.32 -6.15 -8.02
N ASN A 422 8.25 -5.78 -8.72
CA ASN A 422 7.33 -4.73 -8.29
C ASN A 422 6.50 -5.15 -7.07
N SER A 423 6.15 -6.44 -6.98
CA SER A 423 5.63 -7.05 -5.75
C SER A 423 5.81 -8.57 -5.77
N PHE A 424 5.89 -9.17 -4.59
CA PHE A 424 5.91 -10.63 -4.40
C PHE A 424 4.49 -11.21 -4.34
N GLU A 425 3.46 -10.49 -4.78
CA GLU A 425 2.06 -10.94 -4.84
C GLU A 425 1.59 -11.24 -6.28
N PRO A 426 2.22 -12.20 -6.99
CA PRO A 426 1.79 -12.58 -8.33
C PRO A 426 0.45 -13.32 -8.30
N ASN A 427 -0.34 -13.15 -9.36
CA ASN A 427 -1.52 -13.97 -9.62
C ASN A 427 -1.15 -15.46 -9.75
N THR A 428 0.03 -15.74 -10.31
CA THR A 428 0.56 -17.09 -10.53
C THR A 428 2.01 -17.17 -10.00
N PRO A 429 2.23 -17.72 -8.79
CA PRO A 429 3.58 -17.89 -8.21
C PRO A 429 4.60 -18.54 -9.15
N ALA A 430 4.20 -19.60 -9.85
CA ALA A 430 5.06 -20.32 -10.79
C ALA A 430 5.47 -19.47 -12.00
N GLU A 431 4.62 -18.52 -12.44
CA GLU A 431 4.97 -17.61 -13.53
C GLU A 431 6.04 -16.62 -13.10
N PHE A 432 5.92 -16.06 -11.89
CA PHE A 432 6.97 -15.20 -11.32
C PHE A 432 8.32 -15.92 -11.29
N GLN A 433 8.34 -17.16 -10.78
CA GLN A 433 9.53 -18.02 -10.77
C GLN A 433 10.10 -18.22 -12.18
N ALA A 434 9.24 -18.56 -13.16
CA ALA A 434 9.65 -18.84 -14.53
C ALA A 434 10.18 -17.59 -15.27
N VAL A 435 9.61 -16.41 -15.01
CA VAL A 435 10.08 -15.13 -15.56
C VAL A 435 11.49 -14.82 -15.06
N MET A 436 11.73 -14.96 -13.75
CA MET A 436 13.06 -14.77 -13.19
C MET A 436 14.07 -15.77 -13.77
N GLN A 437 13.73 -17.05 -13.84
CA GLN A 437 14.58 -18.09 -14.41
C GLN A 437 14.94 -17.80 -15.87
N THR A 438 13.95 -17.39 -16.66
CA THR A 438 14.14 -17.02 -18.07
C THR A 438 15.07 -15.83 -18.19
N MET A 439 14.82 -14.76 -17.44
CA MET A 439 15.63 -13.56 -17.51
C MET A 439 17.09 -13.83 -17.12
N LEU A 440 17.32 -14.57 -16.03
CA LEU A 440 18.67 -14.91 -15.59
C LEU A 440 19.42 -15.73 -16.65
N ALA A 441 18.78 -16.74 -17.24
CA ALA A 441 19.39 -17.56 -18.29
C ALA A 441 19.73 -16.73 -19.54
N GLU A 442 18.86 -15.81 -19.94
CA GLU A 442 19.08 -14.94 -21.09
C GLU A 442 20.14 -13.88 -20.85
N MET A 443 20.18 -13.29 -19.65
CA MET A 443 21.27 -12.41 -19.25
C MET A 443 22.63 -13.11 -19.41
N LYS A 444 22.76 -14.38 -19.01
CA LYS A 444 24.00 -15.15 -19.19
C LYS A 444 24.31 -15.41 -20.67
N ARG A 445 23.31 -15.83 -21.45
CA ARG A 445 23.44 -16.03 -22.91
C ARG A 445 23.93 -14.75 -23.60
N ASP A 446 23.39 -13.61 -23.20
CA ASP A 446 23.62 -12.30 -23.84
C ASP A 446 24.82 -11.54 -23.24
N GLY A 447 25.63 -12.19 -22.40
CA GLY A 447 26.88 -11.64 -21.89
C GLY A 447 26.73 -10.56 -20.82
N LYS A 448 25.59 -10.50 -20.12
CA LYS A 448 25.42 -9.63 -18.95
C LYS A 448 26.23 -10.18 -17.78
N THR A 449 26.93 -9.30 -17.09
CA THR A 449 27.87 -9.61 -16.01
C THR A 449 27.40 -9.06 -14.67
N LYS A 450 26.50 -8.07 -14.68
CA LYS A 450 25.99 -7.36 -13.50
C LYS A 450 24.46 -7.34 -13.48
N LEU A 451 23.91 -7.22 -12.29
CA LEU A 451 22.47 -7.24 -12.04
C LEU A 451 22.06 -6.13 -11.07
N VAL A 452 21.07 -5.33 -11.46
CA VAL A 452 20.28 -4.51 -10.54
C VAL A 452 18.98 -5.26 -10.21
N VAL A 453 18.70 -5.46 -8.93
CA VAL A 453 17.41 -5.96 -8.44
C VAL A 453 16.63 -4.77 -7.91
N ASP A 454 15.63 -4.33 -8.65
CA ASP A 454 14.78 -3.19 -8.30
C ASP A 454 13.59 -3.66 -7.44
N LEU A 455 13.54 -3.14 -6.22
CA LEU A 455 12.55 -3.45 -5.17
C LEU A 455 11.81 -2.18 -4.71
N GLN A 456 11.93 -1.07 -5.45
CA GLN A 456 11.19 0.15 -5.15
C GLN A 456 9.69 -0.14 -5.07
N GLY A 457 9.04 0.32 -4.01
CA GLY A 457 7.60 0.13 -3.83
C GLY A 457 7.14 -1.29 -3.51
N ASN A 458 8.04 -2.27 -3.38
CA ASN A 458 7.67 -3.66 -3.19
C ASN A 458 7.15 -3.91 -1.77
N GLY A 459 5.82 -3.97 -1.63
CA GLY A 459 5.13 -4.23 -0.36
C GLY A 459 5.20 -5.67 0.16
N GLY A 460 5.89 -6.57 -0.55
CA GLY A 460 5.96 -7.99 -0.26
C GLY A 460 4.88 -8.80 -0.97
N GLY A 461 4.34 -9.84 -0.31
CA GLY A 461 3.37 -10.75 -0.88
C GLY A 461 3.57 -12.19 -0.43
N ILE A 462 3.60 -13.12 -1.36
CA ILE A 462 3.69 -14.56 -1.14
C ILE A 462 5.11 -14.95 -0.74
N VAL A 463 5.27 -15.45 0.49
CA VAL A 463 6.57 -15.77 1.10
C VAL A 463 7.43 -16.68 0.21
N ILE A 464 6.84 -17.74 -0.38
CA ILE A 464 7.57 -18.69 -1.22
C ILE A 464 8.27 -18.05 -2.43
N ASN A 465 7.69 -17.00 -3.02
CA ASN A 465 8.29 -16.30 -4.16
C ASN A 465 9.54 -15.51 -3.74
N GLY A 466 9.58 -14.96 -2.52
CA GLY A 466 10.77 -14.32 -1.96
C GLY A 466 11.91 -15.31 -1.72
N PHE A 467 11.59 -16.46 -1.15
CA PHE A 467 12.58 -17.54 -0.94
C PHE A 467 13.10 -18.10 -2.26
N ASP A 468 12.22 -18.37 -3.23
CA ASP A 468 12.64 -18.84 -4.54
C ASP A 468 13.50 -17.81 -5.27
N ALA A 469 13.15 -16.53 -5.23
CA ALA A 469 13.96 -15.47 -5.84
C ALA A 469 15.38 -15.43 -5.27
N PHE A 470 15.52 -15.52 -3.95
CA PHE A 470 16.84 -15.61 -3.30
C PHE A 470 17.59 -16.86 -3.77
N ARG A 471 16.94 -18.02 -3.76
CA ARG A 471 17.55 -19.30 -4.13
C ARG A 471 17.86 -19.42 -5.63
N GLN A 472 17.20 -18.68 -6.51
CA GLN A 472 17.60 -18.58 -7.92
C GLN A 472 18.90 -17.79 -8.11
N LEU A 473 19.18 -16.81 -7.25
CA LEU A 473 20.45 -16.06 -7.25
C LEU A 473 21.55 -16.81 -6.49
N PHE A 474 21.20 -17.50 -5.41
CA PHE A 474 22.14 -18.23 -4.54
C PHE A 474 21.70 -19.69 -4.29
N PRO A 475 21.66 -20.55 -5.32
CA PRO A 475 21.10 -21.90 -5.22
C PRO A 475 21.89 -22.86 -4.32
N GLN A 476 23.13 -22.52 -3.96
CA GLN A 476 23.96 -23.29 -3.03
C GLN A 476 23.91 -22.76 -1.58
N THR A 477 23.34 -21.58 -1.34
CA THR A 477 23.29 -20.95 -0.01
C THR A 477 21.99 -21.29 0.70
N GLN A 478 22.07 -22.03 1.80
CA GLN A 478 20.91 -22.39 2.62
C GLN A 478 20.13 -21.14 3.03
N ASP A 479 18.86 -21.03 2.60
CA ASP A 479 17.95 -20.01 3.09
C ASP A 479 17.68 -20.21 4.58
N GLN A 480 17.77 -19.12 5.33
CA GLN A 480 17.48 -19.08 6.76
C GLN A 480 16.70 -17.81 7.10
N VAL A 481 15.51 -17.96 7.66
CA VAL A 481 14.67 -16.88 8.15
C VAL A 481 13.99 -17.42 9.39
N PHE A 482 14.19 -16.78 10.54
CA PHE A 482 13.57 -17.22 11.78
C PHE A 482 12.28 -16.44 12.03
N ALA A 483 11.21 -17.17 12.28
CA ALA A 483 9.92 -16.63 12.68
C ALA A 483 9.49 -17.18 14.04
N ARG A 484 8.56 -16.49 14.71
CA ARG A 484 7.84 -16.99 15.90
C ARG A 484 6.51 -16.27 16.05
N GLN A 485 5.61 -16.82 16.85
CA GLN A 485 4.30 -16.22 17.16
C GLN A 485 4.20 -15.88 18.64
N ARG A 486 3.41 -14.85 18.96
CA ARG A 486 3.00 -14.56 20.32
C ARG A 486 1.93 -15.56 20.77
N VAL A 487 2.10 -16.12 21.97
CA VAL A 487 1.22 -17.14 22.54
C VAL A 487 0.25 -16.46 23.52
N GLY A 488 -0.88 -16.00 22.99
CA GLY A 488 -2.05 -15.57 23.76
C GLY A 488 -3.02 -16.72 24.07
N PRO A 489 -4.11 -16.48 24.84
CA PRO A 489 -5.07 -17.51 25.22
C PRO A 489 -5.70 -18.25 24.03
N THR A 490 -6.10 -17.53 22.98
CA THR A 490 -6.70 -18.14 21.78
C THR A 490 -5.70 -18.97 20.99
N TYR A 491 -4.47 -18.48 20.80
CA TYR A 491 -3.40 -19.23 20.14
C TYR A 491 -3.07 -20.52 20.91
N ALA A 492 -2.93 -20.45 22.24
CA ALA A 492 -2.69 -21.60 23.09
C ALA A 492 -3.83 -22.64 23.02
N ALA A 493 -5.08 -22.18 22.97
CA ALA A 493 -6.24 -23.07 22.80
C ALA A 493 -6.25 -23.75 21.43
N LEU A 494 -5.95 -23.00 20.36
CA LEU A 494 -5.88 -23.50 18.98
C LEU A 494 -4.78 -24.55 18.82
N THR A 495 -3.56 -24.29 19.28
CA THR A 495 -2.43 -25.24 19.16
C THR A 495 -2.74 -26.59 19.81
N ARG A 496 -3.36 -26.58 21.00
CA ARG A 496 -3.85 -27.79 21.68
C ARG A 496 -4.93 -28.51 20.87
N ALA A 497 -5.97 -27.79 20.46
CA ALA A 497 -7.08 -28.38 19.71
C ALA A 497 -6.63 -28.98 18.37
N VAL A 498 -5.73 -28.30 17.65
CA VAL A 498 -5.12 -28.78 16.41
C VAL A 498 -4.33 -30.07 16.67
N THR A 499 -3.40 -30.04 17.63
CA THR A 499 -2.57 -31.22 17.97
C THR A 499 -3.43 -32.43 18.33
N ASP A 500 -4.42 -32.24 19.20
CA ASP A 500 -5.29 -33.32 19.67
C ASP A 500 -6.20 -33.87 18.55
N SER A 501 -6.66 -33.01 17.63
CA SER A 501 -7.56 -33.40 16.53
C SER A 501 -6.88 -34.14 15.38
N LEU A 502 -5.58 -33.91 15.18
CA LEU A 502 -4.80 -34.53 14.11
C LEU A 502 -4.34 -35.93 14.51
N GLY A 503 -3.95 -36.17 15.77
CA GLY A 503 -3.42 -37.46 16.20
C GLY A 503 -2.30 -37.93 15.27
N ASN A 504 -2.44 -39.12 14.67
CA ASN A 504 -1.48 -39.69 13.70
C ASN A 504 -1.80 -39.33 12.23
N PHE A 505 -2.52 -38.24 11.97
CA PHE A 505 -2.86 -37.82 10.61
C PHE A 505 -1.61 -37.51 9.78
N THR A 506 -1.64 -37.95 8.51
CA THR A 506 -0.64 -37.61 7.51
C THR A 506 -1.33 -37.03 6.28
N VAL A 507 -0.75 -35.99 5.68
CA VAL A 507 -1.28 -35.39 4.45
C VAL A 507 -1.24 -36.36 3.26
N ALA A 508 -0.25 -37.26 3.25
CA ALA A 508 -0.04 -38.18 2.14
C ALA A 508 -1.24 -39.09 1.86
N GLY A 509 -1.77 -39.00 0.64
CA GLY A 509 -2.93 -39.79 0.18
C GLY A 509 -4.28 -39.35 0.76
N SER A 510 -4.33 -38.28 1.56
CA SER A 510 -5.58 -37.77 2.13
C SER A 510 -6.37 -36.93 1.12
N SER A 511 -7.69 -37.11 1.09
CA SER A 511 -8.64 -36.23 0.41
C SER A 511 -9.41 -35.33 1.39
N ASP A 512 -9.07 -35.36 2.68
CA ASP A 512 -9.70 -34.53 3.72
C ASP A 512 -9.05 -33.14 3.75
N PHE A 513 -9.55 -32.25 2.89
CA PHE A 513 -9.04 -30.87 2.80
C PHE A 513 -9.11 -30.09 4.10
N ALA A 514 -10.09 -30.37 4.96
CA ALA A 514 -10.20 -29.68 6.24
C ALA A 514 -9.02 -30.05 7.16
N ARG A 515 -8.71 -31.35 7.26
CA ARG A 515 -7.55 -31.81 8.02
C ARG A 515 -6.22 -31.41 7.40
N ILE A 516 -6.11 -31.36 6.07
CA ILE A 516 -4.89 -30.87 5.39
C ILE A 516 -4.65 -29.39 5.73
N ASN A 517 -5.68 -28.54 5.62
CA ASN A 517 -5.55 -27.11 5.94
C ASN A 517 -5.13 -26.87 7.40
N ILE A 518 -5.63 -27.69 8.34
CA ILE A 518 -5.26 -27.58 9.75
C ILE A 518 -3.85 -28.12 10.00
N PHE A 519 -3.48 -29.21 9.34
CA PHE A 519 -2.12 -29.73 9.38
C PHE A 519 -1.12 -28.69 8.88
N GLN A 520 -1.43 -27.97 7.81
CA GLN A 520 -0.57 -26.93 7.21
C GLN A 520 -0.76 -25.55 7.84
N SER A 521 -0.94 -25.50 9.16
CA SER A 521 -1.11 -24.23 9.89
C SER A 521 -0.05 -24.09 10.99
N ALA A 522 0.27 -22.85 11.34
CA ALA A 522 1.20 -22.52 12.43
C ALA A 522 0.77 -23.04 13.81
N PHE A 523 -0.47 -23.51 13.92
CA PHE A 523 -1.01 -24.13 15.13
C PHE A 523 -0.63 -25.62 15.26
N ASN A 524 -0.06 -26.24 14.23
CA ASN A 524 0.42 -27.61 14.25
C ASN A 524 1.92 -27.67 14.57
N GLN A 525 2.35 -28.59 15.44
CA GLN A 525 3.77 -28.77 15.74
C GLN A 525 4.59 -29.37 14.59
N ASN A 526 3.95 -30.08 13.67
CA ASN A 526 4.63 -30.88 12.64
C ASN A 526 4.74 -30.19 11.28
N PHE A 527 4.32 -28.92 11.16
CA PHE A 527 4.29 -28.22 9.88
C PHE A 527 5.61 -27.52 9.56
N GLU A 528 6.08 -26.69 10.49
CA GLU A 528 7.36 -25.97 10.38
C GLU A 528 8.54 -26.78 10.96
N LEU A 529 9.74 -26.37 10.59
CA LEU A 529 11.00 -26.88 11.13
C LEU A 529 11.51 -25.96 12.24
N ASN A 530 12.30 -26.49 13.16
CA ASN A 530 13.00 -25.69 14.17
C ASN A 530 14.18 -24.88 13.59
N GLN A 531 14.87 -24.10 14.41
CA GLN A 531 16.03 -23.30 14.02
C GLN A 531 17.18 -24.09 13.34
N ASN A 532 17.28 -25.40 13.61
CA ASN A 532 18.27 -26.30 13.00
C ASN A 532 17.72 -27.03 11.76
N ARG A 533 16.57 -26.59 11.24
CA ARG A 533 15.86 -27.20 10.11
C ARG A 533 15.52 -28.68 10.35
N SER A 534 15.25 -29.06 11.60
CA SER A 534 14.76 -30.38 11.98
C SER A 534 13.31 -30.29 12.44
N ALA A 535 12.56 -31.39 12.35
CA ALA A 535 11.21 -31.43 12.90
C ALA A 535 11.22 -31.20 14.42
N PHE A 536 10.21 -30.50 14.94
CA PHE A 536 9.97 -30.43 16.38
C PHE A 536 9.61 -31.82 16.93
N THR A 537 10.21 -32.21 18.05
CA THR A 537 10.05 -33.52 18.67
C THR A 537 8.89 -33.57 19.67
N SER A 538 8.44 -32.41 20.18
CA SER A 538 7.35 -32.34 21.15
C SER A 538 6.57 -31.02 21.10
N PHE A 539 5.35 -31.03 21.63
CA PHE A 539 4.50 -29.85 21.75
C PHE A 539 5.19 -28.73 22.52
N SER A 540 5.86 -29.05 23.63
CA SER A 540 6.59 -28.09 24.45
C SER A 540 7.83 -27.53 23.74
N GLU A 541 8.46 -28.31 22.85
CA GLU A 541 9.60 -27.80 22.07
C GLU A 541 9.18 -26.68 21.13
N LYS A 542 8.01 -26.79 20.49
CA LYS A 542 7.50 -25.72 19.60
C LYS A 542 6.77 -24.61 20.35
N PHE A 543 5.85 -24.94 21.24
CA PHE A 543 4.91 -23.95 21.81
C PHE A 543 5.29 -23.46 23.20
N GLY A 544 6.40 -23.95 23.75
CA GLY A 544 7.02 -23.37 24.94
C GLY A 544 6.48 -23.87 26.27
N PRO A 545 6.64 -23.07 27.34
CA PRO A 545 6.74 -21.59 27.32
C PRO A 545 8.11 -21.01 26.92
N PHE A 546 8.11 -19.90 26.15
CA PHE A 546 9.28 -19.07 25.86
C PHE A 546 8.95 -17.60 26.16
N THR A 547 9.69 -16.98 27.08
CA THR A 547 9.36 -15.63 27.57
C THR A 547 10.34 -14.58 27.05
N ASN A 548 9.83 -13.55 26.38
CA ASN A 548 10.60 -12.39 25.95
C ASN A 548 9.77 -11.11 26.15
N ASN A 549 10.39 -10.02 26.62
CA ASN A 549 9.75 -8.72 26.83
C ASN A 549 8.40 -8.75 27.59
N GLY A 550 8.25 -9.70 28.52
CA GLY A 550 7.02 -9.86 29.33
C GLY A 550 5.88 -10.64 28.65
N ASP A 551 6.03 -11.07 27.40
CA ASP A 551 5.08 -11.93 26.68
C ASP A 551 5.59 -13.38 26.56
N GLN A 552 4.68 -14.29 26.19
CA GLN A 552 4.99 -15.67 25.82
C GLN A 552 5.02 -15.83 24.30
N PHE A 553 5.91 -16.66 23.79
CA PHE A 553 6.10 -16.94 22.37
C PHE A 553 6.21 -18.43 22.08
N SER A 554 6.01 -18.81 20.82
CA SER A 554 6.48 -20.09 20.28
C SER A 554 8.00 -20.04 20.10
N ASN A 555 8.61 -21.20 19.90
CA ASN A 555 10.01 -21.33 19.54
C ASN A 555 10.26 -20.78 18.13
N LEU A 556 11.53 -20.53 17.82
CA LEU A 556 11.93 -20.12 16.49
C LEU A 556 11.69 -21.24 15.48
N GLU A 557 11.02 -20.88 14.38
CA GLU A 557 10.64 -21.79 13.31
C GLU A 557 11.10 -21.31 11.92
N GLN A 558 11.13 -22.26 10.98
CA GLN A 558 11.50 -22.10 9.58
C GLN A 558 10.54 -22.89 8.69
N ASN A 559 10.29 -22.39 7.48
CA ASN A 559 9.45 -23.08 6.50
C ASN A 559 10.09 -24.40 6.03
N ASN A 560 9.25 -25.43 5.87
CA ASN A 560 9.66 -26.72 5.29
C ASN A 560 9.44 -26.73 3.77
N TRP A 561 10.43 -26.26 2.99
CA TRP A 561 10.35 -26.23 1.53
C TRP A 561 10.49 -27.60 0.84
N ASP A 562 10.82 -28.67 1.57
CA ASP A 562 10.82 -30.03 1.06
C ASP A 562 9.43 -30.71 1.17
N ASP A 563 8.43 -30.07 1.79
CA ASP A 563 7.06 -30.59 1.84
C ASP A 563 6.29 -30.33 0.52
N PRO A 564 6.07 -31.35 -0.33
CA PRO A 564 5.42 -31.19 -1.63
C PRO A 564 3.93 -30.79 -1.51
N TYR A 565 3.30 -30.97 -0.35
CA TYR A 565 1.92 -30.55 -0.13
C TYR A 565 1.81 -29.05 0.15
N PHE A 566 2.88 -28.45 0.64
CA PHE A 566 2.98 -27.01 0.86
C PHE A 566 3.54 -26.29 -0.38
N THR A 567 4.42 -26.94 -1.14
CA THR A 567 5.06 -26.37 -2.34
C THR A 567 4.33 -26.73 -3.64
N LEU A 568 4.44 -27.97 -4.11
CA LEU A 568 4.00 -28.41 -5.44
C LEU A 568 2.50 -28.56 -5.61
N ASN A 569 1.77 -28.97 -4.57
CA ASN A 569 0.35 -29.22 -4.68
C ASN A 569 -0.39 -27.95 -5.13
N GLU A 570 -1.15 -28.02 -6.22
CA GLU A 570 -1.80 -26.83 -6.80
C GLU A 570 -2.99 -26.35 -5.96
N MET A 571 -3.63 -27.23 -5.19
CA MET A 571 -4.83 -26.89 -4.40
C MET A 571 -4.48 -26.40 -2.99
N THR A 572 -3.54 -27.08 -2.34
CA THR A 572 -3.15 -26.83 -0.94
C THR A 572 -1.80 -26.14 -0.79
N GLY A 573 -0.99 -26.13 -1.85
CA GLY A 573 0.35 -25.54 -1.89
C GLY A 573 0.49 -24.42 -2.91
N ALA A 574 1.74 -24.01 -3.16
CA ALA A 574 2.06 -22.89 -4.05
C ALA A 574 1.95 -23.21 -5.55
N GLY A 575 1.90 -24.49 -5.93
CA GLY A 575 2.01 -24.94 -7.33
C GLY A 575 3.44 -24.83 -7.89
N MET A 576 4.45 -24.75 -7.02
CA MET A 576 5.86 -24.63 -7.41
C MET A 576 6.78 -25.14 -6.30
N ASP A 577 7.92 -25.73 -6.69
CA ASP A 577 9.04 -25.97 -5.78
C ASP A 577 9.89 -24.71 -5.62
N VAL A 578 10.51 -24.54 -4.45
CA VAL A 578 11.57 -23.54 -4.25
C VAL A 578 12.86 -24.04 -4.89
N THR A 579 13.58 -23.17 -5.59
CA THR A 579 14.89 -23.50 -6.15
C THR A 579 15.83 -24.04 -5.07
N GLY A 580 16.52 -25.14 -5.38
CA GLY A 580 17.35 -25.89 -4.43
C GLY A 580 16.62 -26.95 -3.60
N TYR A 581 15.30 -27.06 -3.73
CA TYR A 581 14.45 -28.08 -3.08
C TYR A 581 13.71 -28.93 -4.12
N GLY A 582 13.12 -30.03 -3.67
CA GLY A 582 12.25 -30.87 -4.51
C GLY A 582 12.85 -31.21 -5.88
N THR A 583 12.12 -30.87 -6.94
CA THR A 583 12.50 -31.08 -8.35
C THR A 583 13.50 -30.06 -8.90
N ARG A 584 13.83 -28.99 -8.16
CA ARG A 584 14.62 -27.84 -8.62
C ARG A 584 16.03 -27.77 -8.01
N LYS A 585 16.72 -28.89 -7.84
CA LYS A 585 18.04 -28.95 -7.15
C LYS A 585 19.26 -28.57 -8.00
N ASN A 586 19.15 -28.64 -9.33
CA ASN A 586 20.29 -28.50 -10.26
C ASN A 586 20.43 -27.08 -10.86
N PHE A 587 20.50 -26.06 -10.00
CA PHE A 587 20.66 -24.66 -10.42
C PHE A 587 22.09 -24.17 -10.18
N THR A 588 22.55 -23.26 -11.04
CA THR A 588 23.88 -22.63 -10.90
C THR A 588 23.71 -21.15 -10.59
N GLN A 589 24.59 -20.64 -9.73
CA GLN A 589 24.59 -19.22 -9.38
C GLN A 589 24.87 -18.35 -10.63
N PRO A 590 23.97 -17.44 -11.01
CA PRO A 590 24.08 -16.66 -12.24
C PRO A 590 25.11 -15.52 -12.15
N PHE A 591 25.25 -14.89 -10.98
CA PHE A 591 26.12 -13.74 -10.73
C PHE A 591 26.83 -13.89 -9.38
N ALA A 592 28.06 -13.41 -9.29
CA ALA A 592 28.74 -13.27 -8.00
C ALA A 592 28.05 -12.17 -7.16
N PRO A 593 28.04 -12.25 -5.81
CA PRO A 593 27.39 -11.25 -4.96
C PRO A 593 27.77 -9.81 -5.28
N GLU A 594 29.05 -9.54 -5.52
CA GLU A 594 29.61 -8.23 -5.82
C GLU A 594 29.16 -7.65 -7.16
N ASN A 595 28.57 -8.48 -8.03
CA ASN A 595 27.97 -8.07 -9.30
C ASN A 595 26.46 -7.89 -9.22
N ILE A 596 25.88 -7.93 -8.02
CA ILE A 596 24.46 -7.69 -7.77
C ILE A 596 24.32 -6.46 -6.86
N VAL A 597 23.35 -5.60 -7.14
CA VAL A 597 22.94 -4.53 -6.22
C VAL A 597 21.42 -4.49 -6.10
N MET A 598 20.92 -4.30 -4.87
CA MET A 598 19.50 -4.08 -4.63
C MET A 598 19.18 -2.59 -4.58
N LEU A 599 18.14 -2.17 -5.32
CA LEU A 599 17.68 -0.80 -5.40
C LEU A 599 16.34 -0.63 -4.67
N TYR A 600 16.27 0.35 -3.79
CA TYR A 600 15.13 0.63 -2.92
C TYR A 600 14.72 2.09 -2.96
N ASP A 601 13.52 2.35 -2.46
CA ASP A 601 13.01 3.65 -2.02
C ASP A 601 12.70 3.66 -0.51
N GLY A 602 13.22 2.66 0.21
CA GLY A 602 12.97 2.46 1.63
C GLY A 602 11.63 1.78 1.97
N THR A 603 10.70 1.57 1.01
CA THR A 603 9.35 1.10 1.33
C THR A 603 9.18 -0.42 1.34
N CYS A 604 10.25 -1.17 1.04
CA CYS A 604 10.28 -2.63 1.06
C CYS A 604 9.66 -3.20 2.35
N ALA A 605 8.69 -4.11 2.20
CA ALA A 605 7.90 -4.65 3.31
C ALA A 605 7.60 -6.16 3.18
N SER A 606 7.24 -6.80 4.30
CA SER A 606 6.76 -8.19 4.35
C SER A 606 7.75 -9.14 3.65
N THR A 607 7.31 -9.97 2.72
CA THR A 607 8.19 -10.85 1.91
C THR A 607 9.38 -10.15 1.27
N CYS A 608 9.26 -8.87 0.89
CA CYS A 608 10.41 -8.10 0.38
C CYS A 608 11.50 -7.96 1.46
N THR A 609 11.11 -7.77 2.72
CA THR A 609 12.04 -7.76 3.86
C THR A 609 12.79 -9.08 3.97
N LEU A 610 12.09 -10.21 3.89
CA LEU A 610 12.70 -11.55 4.00
C LEU A 610 13.68 -11.81 2.86
N PHE A 611 13.29 -11.51 1.62
CA PHE A 611 14.18 -11.58 0.46
C PHE A 611 15.41 -10.68 0.64
N SER A 612 15.20 -9.43 1.05
CA SER A 612 16.25 -8.44 1.24
C SER A 612 17.22 -8.80 2.35
N GLU A 613 16.72 -9.37 3.44
CA GLU A 613 17.51 -9.91 4.54
C GLU A 613 18.42 -11.02 4.03
N MET A 614 17.86 -12.07 3.41
CA MET A 614 18.64 -13.19 2.86
C MET A 614 19.70 -12.70 1.87
N MET A 615 19.32 -11.79 0.95
CA MET A 615 20.26 -11.21 -0.02
C MET A 615 21.43 -10.49 0.65
N ARG A 616 21.18 -9.71 1.71
CA ARG A 616 22.23 -8.98 2.44
C ARG A 616 23.08 -9.87 3.33
N THR A 617 22.45 -10.70 4.16
CA THR A 617 23.11 -11.41 5.28
C THR A 617 23.69 -12.75 4.83
N GLN A 618 23.03 -13.44 3.91
CA GLN A 618 23.44 -14.76 3.40
C GLN A 618 24.06 -14.66 2.00
N GLY A 619 23.56 -13.75 1.16
CA GLY A 619 24.09 -13.47 -0.17
C GLY A 619 25.26 -12.47 -0.19
N GLY A 620 25.39 -11.60 0.82
CA GLY A 620 26.41 -10.54 0.86
C GLY A 620 26.17 -9.38 -0.11
N VAL A 621 24.95 -9.24 -0.63
CA VAL A 621 24.59 -8.25 -1.65
C VAL A 621 24.42 -6.85 -1.05
N LYS A 622 24.94 -5.85 -1.75
CA LYS A 622 24.89 -4.43 -1.35
C LYS A 622 23.61 -3.74 -1.79
N SER A 623 23.24 -2.67 -1.09
CA SER A 623 21.97 -1.96 -1.30
C SER A 623 22.11 -0.46 -1.52
N ILE A 624 21.24 0.07 -2.37
CA ILE A 624 21.07 1.50 -2.65
C ILE A 624 19.64 1.90 -2.30
N ALA A 625 19.45 3.01 -1.58
CA ALA A 625 18.13 3.57 -1.31
C ALA A 625 18.00 5.00 -1.85
N LEU A 626 16.88 5.27 -2.52
CA LEU A 626 16.53 6.56 -3.11
C LEU A 626 15.69 7.43 -2.16
N GLY A 627 15.93 8.74 -2.17
CA GLY A 627 15.08 9.74 -1.51
C GLY A 627 15.34 9.88 0.00
N GLY A 628 14.28 9.79 0.78
CA GLY A 628 14.21 10.12 2.21
C GLY A 628 13.95 11.61 2.46
N ARG A 629 13.85 11.99 3.74
CA ARG A 629 13.56 13.39 4.10
C ARG A 629 14.68 14.33 3.61
N PRO A 630 14.33 15.56 3.18
CA PRO A 630 15.27 16.63 2.85
C PRO A 630 15.85 17.20 4.14
N SER A 631 16.66 16.40 4.83
CA SER A 631 17.48 16.87 5.94
C SER A 631 18.86 17.24 5.40
N PRO A 632 19.54 18.28 5.94
CA PRO A 632 20.94 18.56 5.64
C PRO A 632 21.91 17.48 6.12
N SER A 633 21.43 16.36 6.69
CA SER A 633 22.29 15.22 7.02
C SER A 633 22.61 14.38 5.78
N SER A 634 23.89 14.31 5.46
CA SER A 634 24.55 13.29 4.63
C SER A 634 24.49 11.89 5.27
N ALA A 635 23.36 11.54 5.87
CA ALA A 635 23.12 10.28 6.55
C ALA A 635 22.47 9.27 5.60
N LYS A 636 22.82 8.00 5.82
CA LYS A 636 22.16 6.86 5.20
C LYS A 636 20.69 6.79 5.66
N ILE A 637 19.85 6.22 4.81
CA ILE A 637 18.47 5.88 5.13
C ILE A 637 18.33 4.36 5.15
N GLN A 638 17.25 3.86 5.75
CA GLN A 638 16.98 2.43 5.74
C GLN A 638 16.66 1.92 4.34
N ALA A 639 17.22 0.76 4.00
CA ALA A 639 16.79 0.04 2.79
C ALA A 639 15.37 -0.53 2.97
N ILE A 640 15.05 -0.93 4.20
CA ILE A 640 13.80 -1.59 4.59
C ILE A 640 13.16 -0.77 5.71
N GLY A 641 12.23 0.09 5.35
CA GLY A 641 11.45 0.95 6.23
C GLY A 641 9.95 0.64 6.22
N GLY A 642 9.53 -0.35 5.43
CA GLY A 642 8.21 -0.95 5.44
C GLY A 642 7.96 -1.83 6.66
N VAL A 643 7.15 -2.89 6.53
CA VAL A 643 6.89 -3.87 7.59
C VAL A 643 7.94 -4.97 7.59
N LYS A 644 8.42 -5.40 8.75
CA LYS A 644 9.43 -6.46 8.87
C LYS A 644 8.90 -7.74 9.52
N GLY A 645 7.59 -7.87 9.72
CA GLY A 645 6.93 -9.12 10.09
C GLY A 645 7.07 -10.22 9.04
N ALA A 646 7.23 -11.46 9.49
CA ALA A 646 7.40 -12.63 8.62
C ALA A 646 6.07 -13.13 8.02
N GLN A 647 4.93 -12.82 8.64
CA GLN A 647 3.62 -13.27 8.17
C GLN A 647 2.52 -12.33 8.63
N SER A 648 1.62 -11.98 7.69
CA SER A 648 0.36 -11.30 8.01
C SER A 648 -0.80 -12.26 7.91
N LEU A 649 -1.78 -12.10 8.80
CA LEU A 649 -3.10 -12.73 8.67
C LEU A 649 -4.19 -11.65 8.76
N SER A 650 -5.24 -11.80 7.95
CA SER A 650 -6.50 -11.11 8.21
C SER A 650 -7.21 -11.73 9.42
N PHE A 651 -8.31 -11.13 9.87
CA PHE A 651 -9.10 -11.71 10.95
C PHE A 651 -9.83 -13.00 10.52
N SER A 652 -10.08 -13.18 9.21
CA SER A 652 -10.88 -14.28 8.68
C SER A 652 -10.29 -15.67 8.97
N PRO A 653 -9.00 -15.97 8.71
CA PRO A 653 -8.39 -17.25 9.11
C PRO A 653 -8.53 -17.56 10.60
N LEU A 654 -8.28 -16.58 11.46
CA LEU A 654 -8.35 -16.74 12.91
C LEU A 654 -9.77 -17.08 13.38
N PHE A 655 -10.78 -16.43 12.77
CA PHE A 655 -12.18 -16.77 12.97
C PHE A 655 -12.49 -18.19 12.49
N MET A 656 -12.12 -18.52 11.24
CA MET A 656 -12.40 -19.83 10.63
C MET A 656 -11.82 -20.98 11.45
N PHE A 657 -10.56 -20.88 11.91
CA PHE A 657 -9.95 -21.89 12.76
C PHE A 657 -10.69 -22.03 14.11
N SER A 658 -11.06 -20.91 14.73
CA SER A 658 -11.81 -20.94 16.00
C SER A 658 -13.19 -21.58 15.82
N GLN A 659 -13.92 -21.23 14.76
CA GLN A 659 -15.24 -21.80 14.48
C GLN A 659 -15.19 -23.27 14.06
N PHE A 660 -14.12 -23.69 13.37
CA PHE A 660 -13.92 -25.10 13.01
C PHE A 660 -13.97 -26.00 14.26
N PHE A 661 -13.32 -25.58 15.35
CA PHE A 661 -13.30 -26.33 16.61
C PHE A 661 -14.55 -26.16 17.48
N LEU A 662 -15.50 -25.32 17.08
CA LEU A 662 -16.84 -25.19 17.67
C LEU A 662 -17.90 -26.03 16.94
N GLY A 663 -17.68 -26.34 15.66
CA GLY A 663 -18.64 -27.06 14.82
C GLY A 663 -18.88 -28.52 15.23
N PRO A 664 -19.88 -29.21 14.66
CA PRO A 664 -20.24 -30.58 15.05
C PRO A 664 -19.35 -31.68 14.44
N SER A 665 -18.17 -31.36 13.87
CA SER A 665 -17.32 -32.33 13.18
C SER A 665 -16.64 -33.31 14.15
N VAL A 666 -16.24 -34.49 13.65
CA VAL A 666 -15.48 -35.49 14.43
C VAL A 666 -14.17 -34.91 15.00
N THR A 667 -13.58 -33.91 14.32
CA THR A 667 -12.39 -33.17 14.76
C THR A 667 -12.63 -32.19 15.92
N SER A 668 -13.86 -31.81 16.24
CA SER A 668 -14.20 -30.97 17.39
C SER A 668 -14.57 -31.78 18.65
N SER A 669 -14.67 -33.11 18.52
CA SER A 669 -15.02 -34.01 19.62
C SER A 669 -13.95 -34.04 20.72
N THR A 670 -12.71 -33.65 20.39
CA THR A 670 -11.58 -33.53 21.33
C THR A 670 -11.50 -32.15 21.98
N THR A 671 -12.25 -31.14 21.51
CA THR A 671 -12.22 -29.79 22.05
C THR A 671 -12.91 -29.72 23.43
N THR A 672 -12.17 -29.30 24.45
CA THR A 672 -12.67 -29.14 25.83
C THR A 672 -13.64 -27.96 25.96
N SER A 673 -14.49 -27.97 26.99
CA SER A 673 -15.40 -26.84 27.29
C SER A 673 -14.67 -25.52 27.51
N ALA A 674 -13.46 -25.55 28.09
CA ALA A 674 -12.63 -24.36 28.28
C ALA A 674 -12.13 -23.78 26.95
N GLN A 675 -11.65 -24.64 26.03
CA GLN A 675 -11.26 -24.20 24.68
C GLN A 675 -12.46 -23.65 23.92
N LYS A 676 -13.63 -24.29 24.01
CA LYS A 676 -14.87 -23.80 23.38
C LYS A 676 -15.23 -22.39 23.88
N ALA A 677 -15.11 -22.13 25.18
CA ALA A 677 -15.36 -20.79 25.73
C ALA A 677 -14.40 -19.73 25.17
N VAL A 678 -13.12 -20.09 24.94
CA VAL A 678 -12.15 -19.18 24.29
C VAL A 678 -12.54 -18.92 22.84
N PHE A 679 -12.88 -19.95 22.07
CA PHE A 679 -13.22 -19.82 20.66
C PHE A 679 -14.54 -19.05 20.44
N GLN A 680 -15.50 -19.15 21.37
CA GLN A 680 -16.75 -18.39 21.32
C GLN A 680 -16.55 -16.87 21.42
N ASN A 681 -15.42 -16.41 21.98
CA ASN A 681 -15.10 -14.99 22.04
C ASN A 681 -14.59 -14.43 20.69
N VAL A 682 -14.21 -15.29 19.75
CA VAL A 682 -13.76 -14.87 18.41
C VAL A 682 -14.96 -14.81 17.48
N SER A 683 -15.48 -13.61 17.22
CA SER A 683 -16.66 -13.38 16.37
C SER A 683 -16.29 -12.80 15.01
N ASP A 684 -17.16 -12.96 14.01
CA ASP A 684 -17.01 -12.38 12.67
C ASP A 684 -17.39 -10.89 12.62
N LEU A 685 -17.85 -10.30 13.72
CA LEU A 685 -18.32 -8.92 13.77
C LEU A 685 -17.25 -7.91 13.28
N PRO A 686 -15.97 -7.97 13.70
CA PRO A 686 -14.93 -7.09 13.17
C PRO A 686 -14.66 -7.30 11.67
N ILE A 687 -14.82 -8.52 11.17
CA ILE A 687 -14.67 -8.84 9.74
C ILE A 687 -15.81 -8.18 8.96
N ASN A 688 -17.05 -8.34 9.43
CA ASN A 688 -18.24 -7.81 8.79
C ASN A 688 -18.32 -6.27 8.82
N ARG A 689 -17.66 -5.64 9.81
CA ARG A 689 -17.65 -4.19 10.02
C ARG A 689 -16.35 -3.50 9.55
N SER A 690 -15.52 -4.19 8.78
CA SER A 690 -14.31 -3.63 8.18
C SER A 690 -14.15 -4.01 6.70
N LEU A 691 -13.36 -3.23 5.96
CA LEU A 691 -12.90 -3.60 4.60
C LEU A 691 -11.40 -3.82 4.51
N ASP A 692 -10.66 -3.41 5.54
CA ASP A 692 -9.23 -3.69 5.70
C ASP A 692 -8.99 -4.10 7.15
N ASN A 693 -8.57 -5.35 7.37
CA ASN A 693 -8.24 -5.85 8.70
C ASN A 693 -7.08 -6.85 8.63
N GLY A 694 -6.33 -6.93 9.73
CA GLY A 694 -5.27 -7.90 9.89
C GLY A 694 -4.27 -7.55 10.98
N ILE A 695 -3.33 -8.47 11.16
CA ILE A 695 -2.28 -8.46 12.15
C ILE A 695 -0.95 -8.88 11.53
N ASN A 696 0.15 -8.49 12.20
CA ASN A 696 1.43 -9.15 12.05
C ASN A 696 1.43 -10.39 12.93
N PHE A 697 1.18 -11.55 12.33
CA PHE A 697 0.99 -12.81 13.05
C PHE A 697 2.32 -13.43 13.48
N SER A 698 3.38 -13.23 12.71
CA SER A 698 4.69 -13.81 12.98
C SER A 698 5.77 -12.75 13.02
N ASP A 699 6.44 -12.64 14.17
CA ASP A 699 7.70 -11.89 14.28
C ASP A 699 8.72 -12.48 13.31
N HIS A 700 9.55 -11.63 12.73
CA HIS A 700 10.81 -12.05 12.14
C HIS A 700 11.95 -11.74 13.12
N ILE A 701 12.81 -12.73 13.41
CA ILE A 701 13.97 -12.58 14.28
C ILE A 701 15.24 -12.69 13.44
N LEU A 702 16.06 -11.64 13.43
CA LEU A 702 17.36 -11.65 12.75
C LEU A 702 18.33 -12.60 13.45
N ALA A 703 19.26 -13.20 12.70
CA ALA A 703 20.29 -14.07 13.25
C ALA A 703 21.13 -13.41 14.37
N THR A 704 21.34 -12.09 14.28
CA THR A 704 22.04 -11.28 15.29
C THR A 704 21.23 -11.05 16.57
N ASN A 705 19.92 -11.32 16.54
CA ASN A 705 18.95 -11.04 17.60
C ASN A 705 18.30 -12.31 18.15
N LEU A 706 18.85 -13.49 17.85
CA LEU A 706 18.35 -14.75 18.42
C LEU A 706 18.50 -14.81 19.95
N GLN A 707 19.46 -14.05 20.51
CA GLN A 707 19.74 -14.03 21.96
C GLN A 707 18.84 -13.07 22.73
N ASP A 708 18.65 -11.85 22.24
CA ASP A 708 17.79 -10.85 22.90
C ASP A 708 16.31 -11.04 22.52
N GLY A 709 16.05 -11.66 21.37
CA GLY A 709 14.71 -11.91 20.85
C GLY A 709 14.02 -10.65 20.35
N VAL A 710 14.74 -9.55 20.09
CA VAL A 710 14.14 -8.32 19.56
C VAL A 710 13.69 -8.56 18.11
N PRO A 711 12.40 -8.32 17.78
CA PRO A 711 11.92 -8.49 16.41
C PRO A 711 12.58 -7.52 15.44
N ALA A 712 12.79 -7.97 14.20
CA ALA A 712 13.37 -7.18 13.12
C ALA A 712 12.63 -5.85 12.91
N GLN A 713 11.33 -5.81 13.21
CA GLN A 713 10.48 -4.61 13.27
C GLN A 713 11.18 -3.43 13.99
N PHE A 714 11.90 -3.68 15.08
CA PHE A 714 12.54 -2.62 15.85
C PHE A 714 14.03 -2.43 15.54
N ILE A 715 14.57 -3.11 14.53
CA ILE A 715 15.98 -3.05 14.15
C ILE A 715 16.16 -2.12 12.95
N ARG A 716 17.04 -1.13 13.10
CA ARG A 716 17.42 -0.23 12.01
C ARG A 716 18.40 -0.90 11.04
N GLU A 717 18.11 -0.85 9.75
CA GLU A 717 18.91 -1.46 8.69
C GLU A 717 19.18 -0.47 7.54
N ASP A 718 20.28 0.26 7.67
CA ASP A 718 20.70 1.26 6.69
C ASP A 718 21.13 0.64 5.35
N ALA A 719 20.79 1.30 4.25
CA ALA A 719 21.34 1.00 2.94
C ALA A 719 22.85 1.30 2.88
N ASP A 720 23.59 0.60 2.04
CA ASP A 720 25.03 0.86 1.87
C ASP A 720 25.28 2.23 1.23
N CYS A 721 24.39 2.66 0.34
CA CYS A 721 24.45 3.90 -0.41
C CYS A 721 23.08 4.59 -0.47
N ARG A 722 23.06 5.91 -0.29
CA ARG A 722 21.88 6.75 -0.50
C ARG A 722 22.06 7.61 -1.76
N LEU A 723 20.99 7.76 -2.54
CA LEU A 723 20.90 8.68 -3.67
C LEU A 723 19.65 9.57 -3.53
N PHE A 724 19.66 10.79 -4.08
CA PHE A 724 18.46 11.60 -4.21
C PHE A 724 17.77 11.37 -5.56
N TYR A 725 16.44 11.52 -5.59
CA TYR A 725 15.71 11.59 -6.85
C TYR A 725 16.12 12.84 -7.62
N THR A 726 16.29 12.67 -8.94
CA THR A 726 16.56 13.76 -9.90
C THR A 726 15.37 13.91 -10.86
N PRO A 727 15.23 15.03 -11.59
CA PRO A 727 14.15 15.17 -12.57
C PRO A 727 14.12 14.04 -13.60
N ALA A 728 15.29 13.59 -14.06
CA ALA A 728 15.40 12.48 -15.01
C ALA A 728 14.87 11.16 -14.45
N MET A 729 15.09 10.89 -13.17
CA MET A 729 14.56 9.72 -12.47
C MET A 729 13.04 9.78 -12.35
N VAL A 730 12.48 10.92 -11.93
CA VAL A 730 11.02 11.11 -11.81
C VAL A 730 10.32 10.91 -13.16
N GLN A 731 10.98 11.24 -14.26
CA GLN A 731 10.44 11.07 -15.61
C GLN A 731 10.65 9.67 -16.21
N ASN A 732 11.62 8.89 -15.74
CA ASN A 732 11.99 7.60 -16.32
C ASN A 732 12.73 6.70 -15.31
N VAL A 733 12.14 5.54 -15.01
CA VAL A 733 12.72 4.53 -14.10
C VAL A 733 14.10 4.04 -14.56
N THR A 734 14.38 4.05 -15.88
CA THR A 734 15.69 3.65 -16.42
C THR A 734 16.82 4.55 -15.90
N ALA A 735 16.54 5.82 -15.63
CA ALA A 735 17.52 6.74 -15.04
C ALA A 735 17.83 6.40 -13.58
N MET A 736 16.89 5.79 -12.84
CA MET A 736 17.14 5.26 -11.51
C MET A 736 18.07 4.05 -11.57
N TRP A 737 17.79 3.11 -12.50
CA TRP A 737 18.64 1.94 -12.71
C TRP A 737 20.05 2.32 -13.14
N GLN A 738 20.18 3.32 -14.03
CA GLN A 738 21.50 3.83 -14.44
C GLN A 738 22.27 4.40 -13.25
N ALA A 739 21.64 5.23 -12.41
CA ALA A 739 22.33 5.81 -11.26
C ALA A 739 22.71 4.75 -10.21
N ALA A 740 21.87 3.72 -10.04
CA ALA A 740 22.18 2.58 -9.19
C ALA A 740 23.41 1.81 -9.72
N ALA A 741 23.43 1.51 -11.03
CA ALA A 741 24.55 0.84 -11.68
C ALA A 741 25.84 1.67 -11.63
N ASP A 742 25.76 2.98 -11.87
CA ASP A 742 26.91 3.90 -11.80
C ASP A 742 27.54 3.89 -10.39
N SER A 743 26.70 3.86 -9.35
CA SER A 743 27.17 3.90 -7.96
C SER A 743 27.69 2.54 -7.49
N ALA A 744 27.04 1.45 -7.90
CA ALA A 744 27.43 0.09 -7.51
C ALA A 744 28.66 -0.43 -8.26
N PHE A 745 28.79 -0.10 -9.55
CA PHE A 745 29.74 -0.74 -10.45
C PHE A 745 30.66 0.24 -11.18
N GLY A 746 30.40 1.55 -11.10
CA GLY A 746 31.17 2.60 -11.77
C GLY A 746 31.87 3.57 -10.81
N GLY A 747 31.83 3.31 -9.49
CA GLY A 747 32.50 4.12 -8.48
C GLY A 747 31.89 5.52 -8.27
N LYS A 748 30.69 5.80 -8.80
CA LYS A 748 30.03 7.09 -8.61
C LYS A 748 29.67 7.29 -7.13
N ALA A 749 29.93 8.50 -6.63
CA ALA A 749 29.68 8.82 -5.23
C ALA A 749 28.18 8.83 -4.89
N CYS A 750 27.88 8.33 -3.69
CA CYS A 750 26.57 8.42 -3.05
C CYS A 750 26.46 9.74 -2.27
N VAL A 751 25.24 10.22 -2.04
CA VAL A 751 25.05 11.40 -1.18
C VAL A 751 25.33 11.07 0.30
N ALA A 752 25.19 9.80 0.67
CA ALA A 752 25.62 9.23 1.93
C ALA A 752 26.02 7.76 1.75
N GLY A 753 27.04 7.32 2.49
CA GLY A 753 27.56 5.97 2.33
C GLY A 753 28.36 5.79 1.05
N GLY A 754 28.38 4.57 0.53
CA GLY A 754 29.15 4.21 -0.65
C GLY A 754 29.27 2.70 -0.80
N ILE A 755 29.43 2.28 -2.05
CA ILE A 755 29.77 0.90 -2.41
C ILE A 755 31.17 0.99 -3.02
N THR A 756 32.18 0.52 -2.28
CA THR A 756 33.53 0.46 -2.84
C THR A 756 33.54 -0.50 -4.01
N GLU A 757 34.00 -0.02 -5.17
CA GLU A 757 34.39 -0.89 -6.27
C GLU A 757 35.43 -1.87 -5.72
N GLN A 758 35.08 -3.16 -5.66
CA GLN A 758 36.11 -4.14 -5.41
C GLN A 758 37.06 -4.06 -6.60
N ASN A 759 38.36 -3.82 -6.34
CA ASN A 759 39.42 -4.02 -7.31
C ASN A 759 39.45 -5.51 -7.67
N LEU A 760 38.47 -5.93 -8.47
CA LEU A 760 38.53 -7.16 -9.19
C LEU A 760 39.68 -6.94 -10.15
N THR A 761 40.87 -7.44 -9.81
CA THR A 761 41.82 -7.83 -10.84
C THR A 761 40.98 -8.59 -11.83
N VAL A 762 40.78 -8.03 -13.02
CA VAL A 762 40.05 -8.66 -14.11
C VAL A 762 40.79 -9.96 -14.38
N ARG A 763 40.45 -11.03 -13.65
CA ARG A 763 40.70 -12.38 -14.13
C ARG A 763 39.88 -12.37 -15.39
N ALA A 764 40.57 -12.29 -16.52
CA ALA A 764 39.96 -12.39 -17.83
C ALA A 764 38.90 -13.47 -17.72
N VAL A 765 37.62 -13.09 -17.88
CA VAL A 765 36.55 -14.08 -17.95
C VAL A 765 37.03 -15.08 -18.98
N PRO A 766 37.27 -16.35 -18.60
CA PRO A 766 37.81 -17.33 -19.53
C PRO A 766 36.96 -17.24 -20.80
N LYS A 767 37.58 -17.07 -21.97
CA LYS A 767 36.84 -16.96 -23.23
C LYS A 767 35.81 -18.09 -23.25
N THR A 768 34.53 -17.73 -23.21
CA THR A 768 33.44 -18.71 -23.17
C THR A 768 33.61 -19.58 -24.39
N ASN A 769 33.92 -20.85 -24.19
CA ASN A 769 34.17 -21.73 -25.31
C ASN A 769 32.84 -22.08 -26.00
N SER A 770 32.90 -22.64 -27.21
CA SER A 770 31.71 -22.97 -28.00
C SER A 770 30.74 -23.91 -27.26
N LYS A 771 31.25 -24.81 -26.41
CA LYS A 771 30.41 -25.71 -25.60
C LYS A 771 29.67 -24.96 -24.49
N GLN A 772 30.33 -24.04 -23.80
CA GLN A 772 29.72 -23.22 -22.76
C GLN A 772 28.67 -22.27 -23.36
N MET A 773 28.96 -21.66 -24.51
CA MET A 773 27.97 -20.85 -25.23
C MET A 773 26.76 -21.68 -25.67
N ALA A 774 26.97 -22.87 -26.23
CA ALA A 774 25.88 -23.76 -26.61
C ALA A 774 25.02 -24.15 -25.39
N ALA A 775 25.63 -24.43 -24.23
CA ALA A 775 24.91 -24.72 -23.00
C ALA A 775 24.08 -23.53 -22.51
N MET A 776 24.62 -22.30 -22.56
CA MET A 776 23.87 -21.09 -22.20
C MET A 776 22.70 -20.83 -23.14
N VAL A 777 22.89 -21.02 -24.45
CA VAL A 777 21.81 -20.92 -25.44
C VAL A 777 20.71 -21.95 -25.19
N GLN A 778 21.11 -23.19 -24.87
CA GLN A 778 20.14 -24.24 -24.53
C GLN A 778 19.37 -23.90 -23.25
N ALA A 779 20.06 -23.50 -22.18
CA ALA A 779 19.42 -23.12 -20.93
C ALA A 779 18.42 -21.96 -21.09
N ALA A 780 18.77 -20.94 -21.89
CA ALA A 780 17.87 -19.83 -22.19
C ALA A 780 16.64 -20.29 -23.01
N THR A 781 16.85 -21.16 -24.01
CA THR A 781 15.76 -21.77 -24.78
C THR A 781 14.82 -22.57 -23.88
N ASP A 782 15.37 -23.44 -23.04
CA ASP A 782 14.60 -24.31 -22.13
C ASP A 782 13.80 -23.48 -21.12
N ALA A 783 14.41 -22.45 -20.53
CA ALA A 783 13.74 -21.56 -19.60
C ALA A 783 12.58 -20.81 -20.26
N ARG A 784 12.77 -20.32 -21.48
CA ARG A 784 11.73 -19.62 -22.23
C ARG A 784 10.59 -20.56 -22.65
N SER A 785 10.89 -21.80 -23.05
CA SER A 785 9.88 -22.82 -23.31
C SER A 785 9.11 -23.19 -22.04
N TYR A 786 9.78 -23.29 -20.89
CA TYR A 786 9.13 -23.51 -19.60
C TYR A 786 8.18 -22.36 -19.23
N LEU A 787 8.61 -21.10 -19.40
CA LEU A 787 7.74 -19.93 -19.17
C LEU A 787 6.50 -19.96 -20.07
N GLN A 788 6.67 -20.23 -21.37
CA GLN A 788 5.54 -20.32 -22.31
C GLN A 788 4.54 -21.41 -21.89
N GLU A 789 5.03 -22.53 -21.39
CA GLU A 789 4.19 -23.62 -20.88
C GLU A 789 3.43 -23.21 -19.62
N VAL A 790 4.10 -22.55 -18.66
CA VAL A 790 3.46 -22.03 -17.45
C VAL A 790 2.37 -21.01 -17.80
N GLN A 791 2.64 -20.09 -18.72
CA GLN A 791 1.67 -19.10 -19.19
C GLN A 791 0.48 -19.76 -19.89
N ARG A 792 0.74 -20.76 -20.76
CA ARG A 792 -0.33 -21.50 -21.44
C ARG A 792 -1.24 -22.23 -20.45
N LYS A 793 -0.69 -22.84 -19.40
CA LYS A 793 -1.46 -23.51 -18.34
C LYS A 793 -2.23 -22.53 -17.46
N ALA A 794 -1.60 -21.41 -17.08
CA ALA A 794 -2.24 -20.37 -16.28
C ALA A 794 -3.44 -19.73 -16.99
N VAL A 795 -3.42 -19.67 -18.34
CA VAL A 795 -4.55 -19.17 -19.15
C VAL A 795 -5.70 -20.18 -19.23
N MET A 796 -5.42 -21.48 -19.08
CA MET A 796 -6.40 -22.54 -19.26
C MET A 796 -7.17 -22.87 -17.98
N GLU A 797 -6.57 -22.69 -16.80
CA GLU A 797 -7.22 -23.04 -15.52
C GLU A 797 -6.83 -22.04 -14.44
N PRO A 798 -7.78 -21.24 -13.87
CA PRO A 798 -7.52 -20.58 -12.61
C PRO A 798 -7.33 -21.68 -11.57
N VAL A 799 -6.10 -21.86 -11.07
CA VAL A 799 -5.81 -22.85 -10.04
C VAL A 799 -6.70 -22.58 -8.82
N GLU A 800 -7.64 -23.50 -8.56
CA GLU A 800 -8.56 -23.37 -7.44
C GLU A 800 -7.82 -23.63 -6.13
N ARG A 801 -7.36 -22.54 -5.49
CA ARG A 801 -6.71 -22.60 -4.18
C ARG A 801 -7.71 -22.43 -3.04
N THR A 802 -7.45 -23.06 -1.91
CA THR A 802 -8.29 -22.91 -0.70
C THR A 802 -8.31 -21.45 -0.24
N ALA A 803 -9.41 -21.04 0.42
CA ALA A 803 -9.51 -19.69 0.98
C ALA A 803 -8.41 -19.41 2.01
N VAL A 804 -8.07 -20.42 2.82
CA VAL A 804 -6.98 -20.35 3.80
C VAL A 804 -5.62 -20.18 3.11
N TRP A 805 -5.34 -20.94 2.04
CA TRP A 805 -4.11 -20.76 1.27
C TRP A 805 -4.02 -19.34 0.71
N LYS A 806 -5.10 -18.83 0.11
CA LYS A 806 -5.15 -17.45 -0.40
C LYS A 806 -4.85 -16.45 0.71
N GLU A 807 -5.45 -16.57 1.88
CA GLU A 807 -5.17 -15.62 2.97
C GLU A 807 -3.74 -15.77 3.55
N MET A 808 -3.20 -16.99 3.64
CA MET A 808 -1.84 -17.24 4.17
C MET A 808 -0.73 -16.89 3.18
N ASN A 809 -1.01 -17.00 1.88
CA ASN A 809 -0.01 -16.99 0.82
C ASN A 809 -0.43 -16.13 -0.39
N GLY A 810 -1.40 -15.22 -0.30
CA GLY A 810 -1.79 -14.38 -1.45
C GLY A 810 -3.22 -13.86 -1.42
N ARG A 811 -3.37 -12.68 -0.80
CA ARG A 811 -4.41 -11.63 -0.90
C ARG A 811 -4.41 -10.86 0.42
N GLY A 812 -3.27 -10.27 0.72
CA GLY A 812 -3.04 -9.46 1.92
C GLY A 812 -3.19 -7.97 1.71
N VAL A 813 -3.50 -7.53 0.49
CA VAL A 813 -3.94 -6.15 0.24
C VAL A 813 -5.47 -6.19 0.10
N PRO A 814 -6.23 -5.34 0.82
CA PRO A 814 -7.66 -5.22 0.57
C PRO A 814 -7.87 -5.09 -0.93
N LYS A 815 -8.91 -5.74 -1.48
CA LYS A 815 -9.46 -5.39 -2.79
C LYS A 815 -9.87 -3.92 -2.71
N MET A 816 -8.90 -3.02 -2.85
CA MET A 816 -9.12 -1.64 -3.22
C MET A 816 -9.68 -1.78 -4.61
N TYR A 817 -11.01 -1.78 -4.68
CA TYR A 817 -11.74 -1.75 -5.92
C TYR A 817 -11.10 -0.66 -6.78
N MET A 818 -10.32 -1.14 -7.75
CA MET A 818 -10.21 -0.69 -9.13
C MET A 818 -10.70 0.75 -9.30
N SER A 819 -9.74 1.64 -9.59
CA SER A 819 -9.94 3.01 -10.10
C SER A 819 -11.19 3.16 -10.97
#